data_AF-A0A2N5JZI1-F1
#
_entry.id   AF-A0A2N5JZI1-F1
#
_cell.length_a   1.000
_cell.length_b   1.000
_cell.length_c   1.000
_cell.angle_alpha   90.00
_cell.angle_beta   90.00
_cell.angle_gamma   90.00
#
_symmetry.space_group_name_H-M   'P 1'
#
loop_
_entity.id
_entity.type
_entity.pdbx_description
1 polymer ?
#
loop_
_entity_poly.entity_id
_entity_poly.type
_entity_poly.pdbx_seq_one_letter_code
_entity_poly.pdbx_strand_id
1 'polypeptide(L)'
;WMAGRHIWHDYIQSLGERTHPTVRYIQAQFTDENSFHTVRGGIDALRAIVGHLPWPDVEAILQQASGRGQFLHADTLLWLQCRDHDRLLVIDLSTFQTTAVEQLADPQSVESARVMLQQEIAHLRTRSAFADLSLDLGALDISFSEGLGRVLAAVARRDKEVAKLIQAGSYAASFLDFASDAQVLAPQRALKVTLVGYSDYGLSSLTVDVQQRQVLDQCAAIYRRPPVREAWDAAYAAIEQTMQSTAVRSLSPQGQSFVDALLQADASDRQTATPICYTELMTDFANVNDAVDPAILEDLGLPAGLSLRTAHAQLIDRALAADAVTPLVVLSGHPGIGKTTAILNFLKAHADEGFLFLYVSPRTQVNDDVVAAFTAEEVHAQVPDVLALTTTSDLIRTNRGRPTVAYHSKHRRDAFVLDGVHFIPADGDEMALHGHRQSLQRTRADTLRPSNGQQAGVLASMGAALGAVLRHNLARQVVATVSIQSLKQTTRGTTLSHLEHIFAAARNARDGTMNAAAMRTLAQERRHLFVMIDEITGDVGGPAFYHAVDALLRKDGLLCSEHGFNTKVIVADASLTSAEVIQQHLNPRTPERATVYVRRASTSLQPLTAEPITLRGQSGILINANAYPARTLTFTANVLLDLIQAEDADRRTLAQVHNQLLTVLEQDVLRLLADPATDQIIVYLQDKHRLSELVGRIGAGRAQQGQTWEEGTDYLLIHADVTPTQKRLISQQKQRVNVV
;
A
#
# COMPACT_ATOMS: atom_id res chain seq x y z
N TRP A 1 -24.48 21.63 8.24
CA TRP A 1 -25.34 20.50 8.71
C TRP A 1 -24.99 19.14 8.08
N MET A 2 -24.72 19.00 6.77
CA MET A 2 -24.40 17.68 6.18
C MET A 2 -22.97 17.16 6.42
N ALA A 3 -21.98 18.03 6.63
CA ALA A 3 -20.57 17.61 6.80
C ALA A 3 -20.32 16.78 8.08
N GLY A 4 -20.89 17.18 9.23
CA GLY A 4 -20.64 16.50 10.51
C GLY A 4 -21.19 15.07 10.61
N ARG A 5 -22.35 14.78 10.00
CA ARG A 5 -22.99 13.45 10.08
C ARG A 5 -22.20 12.39 9.30
N HIS A 6 -21.67 12.73 8.14
CA HIS A 6 -20.84 11.80 7.35
C HIS A 6 -19.50 11.57 8.05
N ILE A 7 -18.85 12.63 8.55
CA ILE A 7 -17.55 12.49 9.23
C ILE A 7 -17.64 11.59 10.48
N TRP A 8 -18.70 11.68 11.28
CA TRP A 8 -18.86 10.79 12.45
C TRP A 8 -19.11 9.34 12.04
N HIS A 9 -19.94 9.14 11.01
CA HIS A 9 -20.21 7.81 10.50
C HIS A 9 -18.93 7.16 9.94
N ASP A 10 -18.19 7.91 9.13
CA ASP A 10 -16.94 7.48 8.51
C ASP A 10 -15.86 7.23 9.56
N TYR A 11 -15.77 8.08 10.60
CA TYR A 11 -14.86 7.89 11.73
C TYR A 11 -15.23 6.65 12.54
N ILE A 12 -16.51 6.45 12.90
CA ILE A 12 -16.91 5.25 13.66
C ILE A 12 -16.74 3.99 12.81
N GLN A 13 -17.01 4.05 11.51
CA GLN A 13 -16.75 2.94 10.58
C GLN A 13 -15.27 2.63 10.46
N SER A 14 -14.38 3.64 10.47
CA SER A 14 -12.94 3.42 10.39
C SER A 14 -12.40 2.67 11.62
N LEU A 15 -13.08 2.75 12.77
CA LEU A 15 -12.77 1.96 13.96
C LEU A 15 -13.07 0.45 13.81
N GLY A 16 -13.90 0.08 12.82
CA GLY A 16 -14.21 -1.30 12.44
C GLY A 16 -15.49 -1.87 13.06
N GLU A 17 -16.12 -2.82 12.36
CA GLU A 17 -17.46 -3.37 12.66
C GLU A 17 -17.64 -4.04 14.03
N ARG A 18 -16.56 -4.32 14.78
CA ARG A 18 -16.61 -5.00 16.09
C ARG A 18 -16.32 -4.10 17.29
N THR A 19 -15.93 -2.85 17.06
CA THR A 19 -15.97 -1.85 18.11
C THR A 19 -17.39 -1.30 18.11
N HIS A 20 -18.21 -1.69 19.08
CA HIS A 20 -19.37 -0.89 19.44
C HIS A 20 -18.88 0.09 20.49
N PRO A 21 -18.32 1.26 20.11
CA PRO A 21 -17.82 2.21 21.09
C PRO A 21 -18.99 2.75 21.89
N THR A 22 -18.80 2.87 23.20
CA THR A 22 -19.75 3.59 24.06
C THR A 22 -19.39 5.06 24.06
N VAL A 23 -20.31 5.92 23.67
CA VAL A 23 -20.12 7.37 23.73
C VAL A 23 -20.15 7.79 25.20
N ARG A 24 -19.02 8.30 25.72
CA ARG A 24 -18.93 8.84 27.08
C ARG A 24 -19.18 10.33 27.13
N TYR A 25 -18.84 11.04 26.05
CA TYR A 25 -19.03 12.47 25.94
C TYR A 25 -19.21 12.87 24.47
N ILE A 26 -20.12 13.80 24.24
CA ILE A 26 -20.30 14.42 22.93
C ILE A 26 -20.66 15.89 23.11
N GLN A 27 -19.96 16.74 22.38
CA GLN A 27 -20.28 18.15 22.18
C GLN A 27 -20.20 18.44 20.69
N ALA A 28 -21.18 19.21 20.21
CA ALA A 28 -21.15 19.76 18.87
C ALA A 28 -21.61 21.21 18.92
N GLN A 29 -20.76 22.12 18.47
CA GLN A 29 -21.07 23.54 18.37
C GLN A 29 -21.16 23.92 16.89
N PHE A 30 -22.38 24.16 16.43
CA PHE A 30 -22.61 24.71 15.09
C PHE A 30 -23.28 26.07 15.24
N THR A 31 -22.48 27.09 15.50
CA THR A 31 -22.90 28.50 15.59
C THR A 31 -22.23 29.31 14.48
N ASP A 32 -22.79 30.49 14.21
CA ASP A 32 -22.24 31.46 13.26
C ASP A 32 -21.99 30.83 11.88
N GLU A 33 -20.80 30.96 11.30
CA GLU A 33 -20.45 30.44 9.97
C GLU A 33 -20.77 28.94 9.81
N ASN A 34 -20.51 28.14 10.86
CA ASN A 34 -20.78 26.69 10.86
C ASN A 34 -22.28 26.33 10.88
N SER A 35 -23.13 27.31 11.16
CA SER A 35 -24.59 27.22 11.09
C SER A 35 -25.18 27.96 9.87
N PHE A 36 -24.37 28.51 8.97
CA PHE A 36 -24.81 29.49 7.96
C PHE A 36 -25.51 30.70 8.60
N HIS A 37 -24.97 31.14 9.74
CA HIS A 37 -25.51 32.22 10.57
C HIS A 37 -26.97 32.02 11.05
N THR A 38 -27.48 30.77 11.04
CA THR A 38 -28.82 30.45 11.54
C THR A 38 -28.89 30.43 13.07
N VAL A 39 -27.79 30.11 13.74
CA VAL A 39 -27.66 30.13 15.20
C VAL A 39 -26.53 31.07 15.57
N ARG A 40 -26.82 32.11 16.37
CA ARG A 40 -25.78 33.03 16.86
C ARG A 40 -24.96 32.38 17.96
N GLY A 41 -23.64 32.54 17.89
CA GLY A 41 -22.72 32.14 18.95
C GLY A 41 -22.81 33.03 20.19
N GLY A 42 -21.95 32.75 21.17
CA GLY A 42 -21.83 33.51 22.42
C GLY A 42 -22.07 32.69 23.68
N ILE A 43 -22.00 33.36 24.83
CA ILE A 43 -22.04 32.71 26.16
C ILE A 43 -23.31 31.86 26.37
N ASP A 44 -24.46 32.29 25.82
CA ASP A 44 -25.73 31.57 25.96
C ASP A 44 -25.74 30.27 25.15
N ALA A 45 -25.10 30.25 23.98
CA ALA A 45 -24.91 29.03 23.20
C ALA A 45 -23.97 28.05 23.92
N LEU A 46 -22.89 28.56 24.52
CA LEU A 46 -22.00 27.74 25.35
C LEU A 46 -22.71 27.21 26.60
N ARG A 47 -23.55 28.03 27.24
CA ARG A 47 -24.36 27.61 28.40
C ARG A 47 -25.35 26.50 28.02
N ALA A 48 -25.93 26.55 26.82
CA ALA A 48 -26.79 25.48 26.32
C ALA A 48 -26.00 24.17 26.16
N ILE A 49 -24.77 24.21 25.64
CA ILE A 49 -23.90 23.03 25.51
C ILE A 49 -23.61 22.40 26.88
N VAL A 50 -23.17 23.20 27.86
CA VAL A 50 -22.79 22.70 29.19
C VAL A 50 -24.00 22.31 30.03
N GLY A 51 -25.14 23.01 29.87
CA GLY A 51 -26.36 22.78 30.64
C GLY A 51 -27.02 21.41 30.40
N HIS A 52 -26.67 20.71 29.33
CA HIS A 52 -27.13 19.34 29.05
C HIS A 52 -26.27 18.26 29.73
N LEU A 53 -25.15 18.64 30.34
CA LEU A 53 -24.20 17.70 30.93
C LEU A 53 -24.49 17.53 32.44
N PRO A 54 -24.28 16.33 33.00
CA PRO A 54 -24.53 16.04 34.41
C PRO A 54 -23.39 16.58 35.31
N TRP A 55 -22.85 17.75 34.99
CA TRP A 55 -21.68 18.32 35.66
C TRP A 55 -22.09 19.40 36.67
N PRO A 56 -21.49 19.42 37.86
CA PRO A 56 -21.78 20.45 38.85
C PRO A 56 -21.20 21.81 38.39
N ASP A 57 -21.92 22.88 38.72
CA ASP A 57 -21.48 24.28 38.55
C ASP A 57 -21.16 24.71 37.10
N VAL A 58 -22.20 24.80 36.28
CA VAL A 58 -22.14 25.29 34.89
C VAL A 58 -21.43 26.65 34.76
N GLU A 59 -21.60 27.55 35.73
CA GLU A 59 -21.02 28.90 35.66
C GLU A 59 -19.51 28.89 35.92
N ALA A 60 -19.01 28.05 36.84
CA ALA A 60 -17.57 27.85 37.00
C ALA A 60 -16.92 27.28 35.73
N ILE A 61 -17.60 26.33 35.06
CA ILE A 61 -17.13 25.74 33.80
C ILE A 61 -17.09 26.78 32.69
N LEU A 62 -18.13 27.62 32.56
CA LEU A 62 -18.15 28.71 31.60
C LEU A 62 -17.00 29.70 31.84
N GLN A 63 -16.75 30.09 33.09
CA GLN A 63 -15.63 30.98 33.41
C GLN A 63 -14.26 30.39 33.06
N GLN A 64 -14.06 29.09 33.29
CA GLN A 64 -12.79 28.42 33.00
C GLN A 64 -12.60 28.14 31.49
N ALA A 65 -13.68 27.81 30.78
CA ALA A 65 -13.62 27.22 29.45
C ALA A 65 -14.26 28.04 28.32
N SER A 66 -14.72 29.28 28.55
CA SER A 66 -15.25 30.17 27.49
C SER A 66 -14.18 31.01 26.79
N GLY A 67 -12.92 30.95 27.22
CA GLY A 67 -11.82 31.70 26.62
C GLY A 67 -11.41 31.19 25.23
N ARG A 68 -10.61 31.98 24.50
CA ARG A 68 -10.02 31.54 23.22
C ARG A 68 -9.17 30.28 23.43
N GLY A 69 -9.32 29.30 22.54
CA GLY A 69 -8.56 28.04 22.61
C GLY A 69 -8.96 27.13 23.77
N GLN A 70 -10.17 27.31 24.29
CA GLN A 70 -10.78 26.42 25.28
C GLN A 70 -11.81 25.51 24.62
N PHE A 71 -11.99 24.31 25.18
CA PHE A 71 -12.71 23.21 24.55
C PHE A 71 -14.17 23.51 24.21
N LEU A 72 -14.82 24.45 24.92
CA LEU A 72 -16.21 24.80 24.63
C LEU A 72 -16.40 25.39 23.24
N HIS A 73 -15.33 25.90 22.60
CA HIS A 73 -15.36 26.44 21.24
C HIS A 73 -15.07 25.41 20.14
N ALA A 74 -14.86 24.13 20.50
CA ALA A 74 -14.66 23.09 19.50
C ALA A 74 -15.96 22.80 18.74
N ASP A 75 -15.88 22.78 17.40
CA ASP A 75 -17.02 22.43 16.56
C ASP A 75 -17.53 21.03 16.84
N THR A 76 -16.63 20.08 17.12
CA THR A 76 -16.98 18.76 17.61
C THR A 76 -15.94 18.23 18.59
N LEU A 77 -16.42 17.68 19.70
CA LEU A 77 -15.67 16.85 20.65
C LEU A 77 -16.44 15.55 20.88
N LEU A 78 -15.77 14.41 20.72
CA LEU A 78 -16.38 13.09 20.90
C LEU A 78 -15.43 12.17 21.66
N TRP A 79 -15.84 11.73 22.86
CA TRP A 79 -15.13 10.70 23.63
C TRP A 79 -15.81 9.35 23.48
N LEU A 80 -15.05 8.38 22.97
CA LEU A 80 -15.48 7.01 22.73
C LEU A 80 -14.72 6.06 23.64
N GLN A 81 -15.44 5.24 24.39
CA GLN A 81 -14.87 4.11 25.10
C GLN A 81 -14.89 2.89 24.18
N CYS A 82 -13.71 2.43 23.75
CA CYS A 82 -13.55 1.22 22.95
C CYS A 82 -13.11 0.05 23.85
N ARG A 83 -13.07 -1.16 23.28
CA ARG A 83 -12.75 -2.39 24.03
C ARG A 83 -11.36 -2.36 24.67
N ASP A 84 -10.37 -1.79 23.99
CA ASP A 84 -8.95 -1.86 24.39
C ASP A 84 -8.34 -0.49 24.73
N HIS A 85 -9.00 0.61 24.33
CA HIS A 85 -8.53 1.98 24.54
C HIS A 85 -9.70 2.98 24.53
N ASP A 86 -9.48 4.15 25.10
CA ASP A 86 -10.38 5.29 24.95
C ASP A 86 -9.91 6.15 23.76
N ARG A 87 -10.84 6.83 23.08
CA ARG A 87 -10.54 7.76 21.99
C ARG A 87 -11.22 9.10 22.21
N LEU A 88 -10.49 10.19 21.98
CA LEU A 88 -11.01 11.55 21.91
C LEU A 88 -10.85 12.08 20.49
N LEU A 89 -11.95 12.37 19.81
CA LEU A 89 -11.96 13.02 18.51
C LEU A 89 -12.29 14.51 18.68
N VAL A 90 -11.46 15.38 18.11
CA VAL A 90 -11.66 16.83 18.12
C VAL A 90 -11.61 17.34 16.68
N ILE A 91 -12.65 18.03 16.25
CA ILE A 91 -12.78 18.56 14.89
C ILE A 91 -12.98 20.07 14.95
N ASP A 92 -12.26 20.79 14.10
CA ASP A 92 -12.47 22.21 13.81
C ASP A 92 -12.68 22.39 12.30
N LEU A 93 -13.78 23.03 11.93
CA LEU A 93 -14.27 23.18 10.56
C LEU A 93 -13.97 24.58 10.01
N SER A 94 -13.96 24.65 8.68
CA SER A 94 -13.82 25.88 7.90
C SER A 94 -14.61 25.75 6.59
N THR A 95 -15.75 26.42 6.48
CA THR A 95 -16.50 26.52 5.21
C THR A 95 -16.15 27.82 4.47
N PHE A 96 -15.83 27.73 3.17
CA PHE A 96 -15.49 28.82 2.26
C PHE A 96 -16.38 28.92 1.03
N GLN A 97 -16.88 27.81 0.48
CA GLN A 97 -17.55 27.79 -0.82
C GLN A 97 -18.89 28.52 -0.82
N THR A 98 -19.55 28.69 0.32
CA THR A 98 -20.82 29.43 0.37
C THR A 98 -20.68 30.93 0.12
N THR A 99 -19.52 31.54 0.39
CA THR A 99 -19.26 32.94 0.05
C THR A 99 -18.95 33.12 -1.44
N ALA A 100 -18.44 32.09 -2.12
CA ALA A 100 -18.22 32.08 -3.57
C ALA A 100 -19.53 31.89 -4.36
N VAL A 101 -20.53 31.21 -3.79
CA VAL A 101 -21.87 31.08 -4.39
C VAL A 101 -22.59 32.43 -4.47
N GLU A 102 -22.40 33.32 -3.49
CA GLU A 102 -22.92 34.71 -3.57
C GLU A 102 -22.16 35.57 -4.60
N GLN A 103 -20.96 35.14 -5.03
CA GLN A 103 -20.14 35.78 -6.06
C GLN A 103 -20.22 35.07 -7.42
N LEU A 104 -21.24 34.24 -7.67
CA LEU A 104 -21.42 33.54 -8.94
C LEU A 104 -21.44 34.53 -10.12
N ALA A 105 -20.35 34.54 -10.88
CA ALA A 105 -20.34 34.96 -12.27
C ALA A 105 -21.41 34.15 -13.04
N ASP A 106 -21.94 34.74 -14.12
CA ASP A 106 -23.03 34.16 -14.90
C ASP A 106 -22.79 32.65 -15.18
N PRO A 107 -23.62 31.74 -14.62
CA PRO A 107 -23.45 30.31 -14.79
C PRO A 107 -23.68 29.84 -16.25
N GLN A 108 -24.13 30.73 -17.15
CA GLN A 108 -24.22 30.46 -18.58
C GLN A 108 -22.94 30.80 -19.36
N SER A 109 -21.96 31.46 -18.75
CA SER A 109 -20.68 31.78 -19.37
C SER A 109 -19.70 30.60 -19.24
N VAL A 110 -19.50 29.86 -20.34
CA VAL A 110 -18.51 28.78 -20.43
C VAL A 110 -17.10 29.26 -20.06
N GLU A 111 -16.77 30.50 -20.42
CA GLU A 111 -15.44 31.08 -20.13
C GLU A 111 -15.27 31.42 -18.65
N SER A 112 -16.32 31.93 -17.99
CA SER A 112 -16.30 32.18 -16.55
C SER A 112 -16.21 30.87 -15.76
N ALA A 113 -16.94 29.84 -16.19
CA ALA A 113 -16.83 28.49 -15.62
C ALA A 113 -15.43 27.88 -15.84
N ARG A 114 -14.83 28.08 -17.02
CA ARG A 114 -13.45 27.63 -17.31
C ARG A 114 -12.44 28.30 -16.39
N VAL A 115 -12.50 29.63 -16.24
CA VAL A 115 -11.60 30.39 -15.37
C VAL A 115 -11.76 29.97 -13.91
N MET A 116 -12.99 29.79 -13.42
CA MET A 116 -13.25 29.29 -12.07
C MET A 116 -12.69 27.89 -11.86
N LEU A 117 -12.95 26.95 -12.77
CA LEU A 117 -12.39 25.60 -12.71
C LEU A 117 -10.87 25.60 -12.79
N GLN A 118 -10.26 26.50 -13.57
CA GLN A 118 -8.81 26.66 -13.64
C GLN A 118 -8.22 27.21 -12.34
N GLN A 119 -8.87 28.17 -11.68
CA GLN A 119 -8.46 28.69 -10.37
C GLN A 119 -8.56 27.61 -9.30
N GLU A 120 -9.64 26.83 -9.31
CA GLU A 120 -9.84 25.68 -8.43
C GLU A 120 -8.79 24.58 -8.68
N ILE A 121 -8.54 24.21 -9.94
CA ILE A 121 -7.49 23.27 -10.32
C ILE A 121 -6.11 23.82 -9.92
N ALA A 122 -5.83 25.11 -10.09
CA ALA A 122 -4.58 25.72 -9.68
C ALA A 122 -4.41 25.66 -8.16
N HIS A 123 -5.46 25.96 -7.39
CA HIS A 123 -5.45 25.84 -5.93
C HIS A 123 -5.21 24.39 -5.48
N LEU A 124 -5.91 23.43 -6.09
CA LEU A 124 -5.68 22.00 -5.84
C LEU A 124 -4.26 21.57 -6.24
N ARG A 125 -3.69 22.12 -7.33
CA ARG A 125 -2.30 21.85 -7.77
C ARG A 125 -1.23 22.51 -6.91
N THR A 126 -1.54 23.62 -6.22
CA THR A 126 -0.62 24.21 -5.23
C THR A 126 -0.46 23.31 -4.00
N ARG A 127 -1.42 22.40 -3.76
CA ARG A 127 -1.24 21.33 -2.78
C ARG A 127 -0.34 20.28 -3.41
N SER A 128 0.76 20.00 -2.72
CA SER A 128 1.75 19.03 -3.18
C SER A 128 1.13 17.64 -3.39
N ALA A 129 1.74 16.79 -4.21
CA ALA A 129 1.44 15.36 -4.27
C ALA A 129 1.51 14.66 -2.90
N PHE A 130 2.11 15.31 -1.90
CA PHE A 130 2.16 14.87 -0.50
C PHE A 130 0.97 15.29 0.37
N ALA A 131 -0.05 15.98 -0.17
CA ALA A 131 -1.23 16.40 0.61
C ALA A 131 -2.05 15.20 1.14
N ASP A 132 -2.00 14.05 0.46
CA ASP A 132 -2.63 12.80 0.88
C ASP A 132 -1.66 11.83 1.60
N LEU A 133 -0.50 12.34 2.05
CA LEU A 133 0.50 11.52 2.73
C LEU A 133 0.08 11.24 4.16
N SER A 134 -0.18 9.96 4.48
CA SER A 134 -0.33 9.51 5.86
C SER A 134 0.98 8.91 6.35
N LEU A 135 1.49 9.45 7.45
CA LEU A 135 2.72 9.02 8.10
C LEU A 135 2.38 8.36 9.44
N ASP A 136 2.89 7.14 9.63
CA ASP A 136 2.88 6.49 10.93
C ASP A 136 4.29 6.53 11.53
N LEU A 137 4.43 7.19 12.67
CA LEU A 137 5.70 7.35 13.39
C LEU A 137 5.94 6.25 14.44
N GLY A 138 4.97 5.37 14.71
CA GLY A 138 5.07 4.37 15.79
C GLY A 138 5.38 5.00 17.16
N ALA A 139 6.00 4.21 18.05
CA ALA A 139 6.50 4.70 19.34
C ALA A 139 7.87 5.37 19.18
N LEU A 140 8.01 6.26 18.20
CA LEU A 140 9.19 7.09 18.08
C LEU A 140 9.30 7.94 19.35
N ASP A 141 10.31 7.67 20.18
CA ASP A 141 10.72 8.54 21.30
C ASP A 141 11.42 9.80 20.75
N ILE A 142 10.71 10.48 19.85
CA ILE A 142 11.06 11.79 19.37
C ILE A 142 10.48 12.74 20.42
N SER A 143 11.33 13.18 21.34
CA SER A 143 11.07 14.41 22.04
C SER A 143 10.91 15.50 20.98
N PHE A 144 9.68 15.98 20.78
CA PHE A 144 9.45 17.07 19.85
C PHE A 144 10.31 18.25 20.31
N SER A 145 11.23 18.68 19.44
CA SER A 145 12.10 19.82 19.77
C SER A 145 11.25 21.05 20.10
N GLU A 146 11.79 21.97 20.89
CA GLU A 146 11.17 23.29 21.07
C GLU A 146 10.94 24.02 19.72
N GLY A 147 11.64 23.61 18.66
CA GLY A 147 11.45 24.10 17.30
C GLY A 147 10.13 23.69 16.63
N LEU A 148 9.47 22.61 17.08
CA LEU A 148 8.19 22.16 16.49
C LEU A 148 7.13 23.26 16.58
N GLY A 149 7.06 23.94 17.73
CA GLY A 149 6.14 25.05 17.91
C GLY A 149 6.35 26.15 16.88
N ARG A 150 7.61 26.46 16.52
CA ARG A 150 7.93 27.48 15.50
C ARG A 150 7.50 27.02 14.10
N VAL A 151 7.70 25.74 13.79
CA VAL A 151 7.31 25.14 12.50
C VAL A 151 5.79 25.15 12.33
N LEU A 152 5.06 24.56 13.27
CA LEU A 152 3.59 24.48 13.24
C LEU A 152 2.97 25.85 13.10
N ALA A 153 3.49 26.80 13.89
CA ALA A 153 3.04 28.17 13.84
C ALA A 153 3.27 28.73 12.41
N ALA A 154 4.50 28.66 11.87
CA ALA A 154 4.83 29.28 10.59
C ALA A 154 3.99 28.72 9.42
N VAL A 155 3.72 27.41 9.43
CA VAL A 155 2.89 26.74 8.43
C VAL A 155 1.42 27.13 8.54
N ALA A 156 0.88 27.24 9.76
CA ALA A 156 -0.52 27.60 9.99
C ALA A 156 -0.94 28.96 9.41
N ARG A 157 0.01 29.84 9.11
CA ARG A 157 -0.29 31.11 8.43
C ARG A 157 -0.64 30.92 6.94
N ARG A 158 -0.03 29.93 6.29
CA ARG A 158 -0.19 29.68 4.84
C ARG A 158 -1.13 28.52 4.55
N ASP A 159 -1.39 27.67 5.53
CA ASP A 159 -2.25 26.50 5.42
C ASP A 159 -3.38 26.55 6.46
N LYS A 160 -4.62 26.67 5.99
CA LYS A 160 -5.79 26.84 6.87
C LYS A 160 -6.16 25.54 7.57
N GLU A 161 -6.03 24.40 6.91
CA GLU A 161 -6.28 23.08 7.52
C GLU A 161 -5.33 22.83 8.68
N VAL A 162 -4.05 23.20 8.56
CA VAL A 162 -3.09 23.16 9.67
C VAL A 162 -3.49 24.14 10.78
N ALA A 163 -3.93 25.36 10.45
CA ALA A 163 -4.42 26.31 11.46
C ALA A 163 -5.65 25.77 12.22
N LYS A 164 -6.52 25.03 11.54
CA LYS A 164 -7.69 24.37 12.11
C LYS A 164 -7.32 23.14 12.93
N LEU A 165 -6.32 22.38 12.50
CA LEU A 165 -5.74 21.30 13.28
C LEU A 165 -5.12 21.81 14.59
N ILE A 166 -4.39 22.94 14.56
CA ILE A 166 -3.84 23.59 15.76
C ILE A 166 -4.95 24.06 16.70
N GLN A 167 -6.07 24.57 16.16
CA GLN A 167 -7.27 24.90 16.94
C GLN A 167 -7.84 23.68 17.66
N ALA A 168 -8.08 22.60 16.91
CA ALA A 168 -8.52 21.32 17.47
C ALA A 168 -7.56 20.81 18.56
N GLY A 169 -6.24 20.93 18.35
CA GLY A 169 -5.23 20.57 19.36
C GLY A 169 -5.31 21.42 20.63
N SER A 170 -5.55 22.73 20.49
CA SER A 170 -5.76 23.64 21.62
C SER A 170 -6.99 23.27 22.44
N TYR A 171 -8.08 22.90 21.76
CA TYR A 171 -9.31 22.45 22.41
C TYR A 171 -9.14 21.09 23.09
N ALA A 172 -8.41 20.16 22.45
CA ALA A 172 -8.09 18.87 23.06
C ALA A 172 -7.30 19.03 24.36
N ALA A 173 -6.25 19.87 24.37
CA ALA A 173 -5.46 20.15 25.58
C ALA A 173 -6.35 20.70 26.71
N SER A 174 -7.15 21.71 26.39
CA SER A 174 -8.14 22.30 27.31
C SER A 174 -9.11 21.27 27.89
N PHE A 175 -9.63 20.39 27.04
CA PHE A 175 -10.60 19.38 27.46
C PHE A 175 -9.98 18.34 28.38
N LEU A 176 -8.74 17.93 28.10
CA LEU A 176 -8.01 16.98 28.95
C LEU A 176 -7.69 17.56 30.32
N ASP A 177 -7.29 18.84 30.39
CA ASP A 177 -7.08 19.54 31.66
C ASP A 177 -8.38 19.58 32.47
N PHE A 178 -9.49 20.01 31.84
CA PHE A 178 -10.80 20.03 32.46
C PHE A 178 -11.25 18.63 32.95
N ALA A 179 -11.14 17.61 32.10
CA ALA A 179 -11.55 16.24 32.42
C ALA A 179 -10.77 15.66 33.61
N SER A 180 -9.48 16.02 33.72
CA SER A 180 -8.60 15.65 34.82
C SER A 180 -8.99 16.40 36.11
N ASP A 181 -9.10 17.73 36.05
CA ASP A 181 -9.37 18.59 37.20
C ASP A 181 -10.74 18.32 37.83
N ALA A 182 -11.76 18.16 36.97
CA ALA A 182 -13.13 17.91 37.40
C ALA A 182 -13.39 16.43 37.75
N GLN A 183 -12.42 15.54 37.53
CA GLN A 183 -12.51 14.09 37.73
C GLN A 183 -13.72 13.42 37.05
N VAL A 184 -14.26 14.03 35.99
CA VAL A 184 -15.51 13.56 35.35
C VAL A 184 -15.24 12.46 34.33
N LEU A 185 -14.07 12.49 33.71
CA LEU A 185 -13.67 11.55 32.66
C LEU A 185 -12.23 11.08 32.90
N ALA A 186 -12.07 10.08 33.77
CA ALA A 186 -10.81 9.37 33.89
C ALA A 186 -10.69 8.31 32.77
N PRO A 187 -9.59 8.29 32.00
CA PRO A 187 -9.32 7.20 31.08
C PRO A 187 -9.06 5.93 31.89
N GLN A 188 -9.86 4.88 31.67
CA GLN A 188 -9.63 3.57 32.32
C GLN A 188 -8.57 2.74 31.58
N ARG A 189 -8.17 3.20 30.39
CA ARG A 189 -7.25 2.55 29.44
C ARG A 189 -6.39 3.61 28.75
N ALA A 190 -5.47 3.18 27.89
CA ALA A 190 -4.73 4.11 27.03
C ALA A 190 -5.70 5.00 26.25
N LEU A 191 -5.43 6.31 26.20
CA LEU A 191 -6.25 7.29 25.48
C LEU A 191 -5.52 7.75 24.23
N LYS A 192 -6.21 7.70 23.09
CA LYS A 192 -5.74 8.26 21.81
C LYS A 192 -6.56 9.50 21.46
N VAL A 193 -5.88 10.58 21.07
CA VAL A 193 -6.50 11.85 20.71
C VAL A 193 -6.31 12.08 19.21
N THR A 194 -7.42 12.15 18.47
CA THR A 194 -7.43 12.45 17.04
C THR A 194 -7.89 13.90 16.83
N LEU A 195 -7.02 14.71 16.23
CA LEU A 195 -7.27 16.09 15.83
C LEU A 195 -7.57 16.15 14.34
N VAL A 196 -8.55 16.96 13.97
CA VAL A 196 -9.03 17.07 12.59
C VAL A 196 -9.27 18.54 12.26
N GLY A 197 -8.45 19.09 11.37
CA GLY A 197 -8.67 20.39 10.75
C GLY A 197 -9.26 20.22 9.36
N TYR A 198 -10.51 20.63 9.16
CA TYR A 198 -11.27 20.35 7.96
C TYR A 198 -11.66 21.64 7.23
N SER A 199 -11.50 21.65 5.91
CA SER A 199 -12.02 22.71 5.04
C SER A 199 -12.72 22.13 3.81
N ASP A 200 -13.34 22.99 3.01
CA ASP A 200 -13.93 22.58 1.72
C ASP A 200 -12.89 22.04 0.72
N TYR A 201 -11.61 22.34 0.93
CA TYR A 201 -10.51 21.96 0.03
C TYR A 201 -9.70 20.75 0.48
N GLY A 202 -9.90 20.29 1.72
CA GLY A 202 -9.19 19.12 2.24
C GLY A 202 -9.19 18.99 3.74
N LEU A 203 -8.35 18.06 4.22
CA LEU A 203 -8.30 17.65 5.61
C LEU A 203 -6.84 17.49 6.06
N SER A 204 -6.52 18.06 7.21
CA SER A 204 -5.32 17.72 7.98
C SER A 204 -5.74 16.98 9.24
N SER A 205 -5.12 15.83 9.51
CA SER A 205 -5.40 15.06 10.73
C SER A 205 -4.13 14.61 11.42
N LEU A 206 -4.18 14.53 12.75
CA LEU A 206 -3.08 14.09 13.60
C LEU A 206 -3.65 13.25 14.73
N THR A 207 -3.12 12.06 14.95
CA THR A 207 -3.45 11.25 16.13
C THR A 207 -2.24 11.18 17.04
N VAL A 208 -2.44 11.55 18.31
CA VAL A 208 -1.42 11.49 19.36
C VAL A 208 -1.91 10.62 20.51
N ASP A 209 -0.97 10.04 21.25
CA ASP A 209 -1.25 9.42 22.54
C ASP A 209 -1.07 10.43 23.70
N VAL A 210 -1.52 10.05 24.90
CA VAL A 210 -1.37 10.90 26.10
C VAL A 210 0.09 11.17 26.44
N GLN A 211 1.02 10.27 26.06
CA GLN A 211 2.45 10.48 26.28
C GLN A 211 2.99 11.63 25.42
N GLN A 212 2.40 11.86 24.25
CA GLN A 212 2.69 12.96 23.33
C GLN A 212 1.90 14.25 23.64
N ARG A 213 1.37 14.41 24.87
CA ARG A 213 0.65 15.60 25.36
C ARG A 213 1.31 16.94 24.99
N GLN A 214 2.65 16.99 24.97
CA GLN A 214 3.42 18.17 24.59
C GLN A 214 3.00 18.78 23.24
N VAL A 215 2.58 17.96 22.27
CA VAL A 215 2.09 18.46 20.97
C VAL A 215 0.81 19.27 21.14
N LEU A 216 -0.12 18.77 21.96
CA LEU A 216 -1.37 19.45 22.25
C LEU A 216 -1.11 20.78 22.98
N ASP A 217 -0.16 20.79 23.91
CA ASP A 217 0.21 21.99 24.65
C ASP A 217 0.88 23.04 23.75
N GLN A 218 1.69 22.62 22.76
CA GLN A 218 2.23 23.51 21.73
C GLN A 218 1.13 24.08 20.85
N CYS A 219 0.17 23.26 20.39
CA CYS A 219 -1.00 23.75 19.66
C CYS A 219 -1.77 24.81 20.48
N ALA A 220 -1.96 24.55 21.77
CA ALA A 220 -2.62 25.49 22.67
C ALA A 220 -1.84 26.80 22.82
N ALA A 221 -0.52 26.75 22.97
CA ALA A 221 0.32 27.93 23.06
C ALA A 221 0.22 28.80 21.79
N ILE A 222 0.33 28.18 20.61
CA ILE A 222 0.25 28.86 19.31
C ILE A 222 -1.11 29.54 19.12
N TYR A 223 -2.20 28.82 19.40
CA TYR A 223 -3.54 29.33 19.13
C TYR A 223 -3.98 30.41 20.12
N ARG A 224 -3.65 30.26 21.41
CA ARG A 224 -4.03 31.20 22.48
C ARG A 224 -3.18 32.47 22.46
N ARG A 225 -1.91 32.36 22.07
CA ARG A 225 -0.96 33.48 21.98
C ARG A 225 -0.27 33.48 20.61
N PRO A 226 -0.98 33.89 19.55
CA PRO A 226 -0.40 33.91 18.22
C PRO A 226 0.82 34.85 18.16
N PRO A 227 1.94 34.42 17.57
CA PRO A 227 3.12 35.27 17.34
C PRO A 227 2.79 36.58 16.60
N VAL A 228 3.61 37.61 16.81
CA VAL A 228 3.55 38.90 16.08
C VAL A 228 4.01 38.71 14.62
N ARG A 229 3.46 39.48 13.66
CA ARG A 229 3.70 39.36 12.20
C ARG A 229 5.18 39.17 11.81
N GLU A 230 6.07 39.96 12.38
CA GLU A 230 7.52 39.92 12.10
C GLU A 230 8.18 38.61 12.59
N ALA A 231 7.68 38.04 13.70
CA ALA A 231 8.16 36.76 14.22
C ALA A 231 7.76 35.58 13.32
N TRP A 232 6.69 35.72 12.53
CA TRP A 232 6.27 34.70 11.56
C TRP A 232 7.22 34.59 10.37
N ASP A 233 7.55 35.72 9.76
CA ASP A 233 8.40 35.75 8.58
C ASP A 233 9.84 35.32 8.96
N ALA A 234 10.31 35.73 10.14
CA ALA A 234 11.57 35.26 10.71
C ALA A 234 11.57 33.76 11.04
N ALA A 235 10.46 33.22 11.57
CA ALA A 235 10.33 31.78 11.83
C ALA A 235 10.37 30.98 10.53
N TYR A 236 9.70 31.45 9.48
CA TYR A 236 9.71 30.80 8.16
C TYR A 236 11.12 30.81 7.55
N ALA A 237 11.82 31.94 7.59
CA ALA A 237 13.21 32.03 7.13
C ALA A 237 14.15 31.09 7.91
N ALA A 238 13.97 30.96 9.23
CA ALA A 238 14.75 30.03 10.05
C ALA A 238 14.46 28.56 9.71
N ILE A 239 13.21 28.22 9.39
CA ILE A 239 12.82 26.88 8.92
C ILE A 239 13.47 26.60 7.57
N GLU A 240 13.41 27.56 6.64
CA GLU A 240 14.02 27.45 5.33
C GLU A 240 15.52 27.22 5.43
N GLN A 241 16.23 27.99 6.27
CA GLN A 241 17.66 27.76 6.55
C GLN A 241 17.93 26.39 7.19
N THR A 242 17.06 25.92 8.08
CA THR A 242 17.18 24.59 8.69
C THR A 242 16.97 23.48 7.65
N MET A 243 16.00 23.64 6.75
CA MET A 243 15.75 22.73 5.63
C MET A 243 16.94 22.70 4.67
N GLN A 244 17.44 23.87 4.27
CA GLN A 244 18.62 23.99 3.40
C GLN A 244 19.85 23.34 4.03
N SER A 245 20.21 23.69 5.27
CA SER A 245 21.36 23.09 5.95
C SER A 245 21.22 21.58 6.16
N THR A 246 20.02 21.10 6.46
CA THR A 246 19.74 19.67 6.59
C THR A 246 19.86 18.97 5.24
N ALA A 247 19.34 19.56 4.16
CA ALA A 247 19.46 19.03 2.81
C ALA A 247 20.93 18.96 2.36
N VAL A 248 21.70 20.04 2.55
CA VAL A 248 23.14 20.08 2.25
C VAL A 248 23.90 18.96 2.97
N ARG A 249 23.62 18.77 4.27
CA ARG A 249 24.26 17.72 5.07
C ARG A 249 23.84 16.32 4.63
N SER A 250 22.55 16.12 4.37
CA SER A 250 22.00 14.80 4.03
C SER A 250 22.41 14.35 2.62
N LEU A 251 22.61 15.31 1.72
CA LEU A 251 23.07 15.08 0.34
C LEU A 251 24.59 15.25 0.19
N SER A 252 25.35 15.15 1.29
CA SER A 252 26.81 15.22 1.25
C SER A 252 27.39 14.09 0.36
N PRO A 253 28.46 14.34 -0.43
CA PRO A 253 29.31 15.53 -0.44
C PRO A 253 28.86 16.65 -1.40
N GLN A 254 27.98 16.39 -2.36
CA GLN A 254 27.57 17.36 -3.40
C GLN A 254 26.38 18.25 -2.98
N GLY A 255 25.89 18.10 -1.75
CA GLY A 255 24.66 18.73 -1.27
C GLY A 255 24.67 20.25 -1.36
N GLN A 256 25.82 20.90 -1.09
CA GLN A 256 25.92 22.36 -1.19
C GLN A 256 25.69 22.86 -2.62
N SER A 257 26.47 22.35 -3.58
CA SER A 257 26.34 22.73 -5.00
C SER A 257 24.97 22.39 -5.57
N PHE A 258 24.38 21.27 -5.14
CA PHE A 258 23.05 20.84 -5.59
C PHE A 258 21.95 21.76 -5.07
N VAL A 259 21.93 22.06 -3.77
CA VAL A 259 20.94 22.96 -3.16
C VAL A 259 21.09 24.38 -3.70
N ASP A 260 22.31 24.88 -3.87
CA ASP A 260 22.56 26.21 -4.46
C ASP A 260 22.03 26.29 -5.89
N ALA A 261 22.24 25.26 -6.72
CA ALA A 261 21.72 25.21 -8.08
C ALA A 261 20.17 25.18 -8.11
N LEU A 262 19.52 24.47 -7.18
CA LEU A 262 18.06 24.47 -7.06
C LEU A 262 17.52 25.86 -6.69
N LEU A 263 18.17 26.57 -5.77
CA LEU A 263 17.72 27.88 -5.29
C LEU A 263 18.02 29.02 -6.28
N GLN A 264 19.04 28.87 -7.12
CA GLN A 264 19.41 29.85 -8.15
C GLN A 264 18.59 29.71 -9.44
N ALA A 265 17.78 28.66 -9.58
CA ALA A 265 16.90 28.50 -10.73
C ALA A 265 15.85 29.64 -10.77
N ASP A 266 15.77 30.37 -11.88
CA ASP A 266 14.89 31.52 -12.06
C ASP A 266 13.89 31.27 -13.21
N ALA A 267 12.63 31.65 -12.99
CA ALA A 267 11.57 31.65 -14.01
C ALA A 267 11.83 32.62 -15.17
N SER A 268 12.66 33.65 -14.94
CA SER A 268 13.03 34.64 -15.97
C SER A 268 13.97 34.07 -17.03
N ASP A 269 14.69 33.01 -16.69
CA ASP A 269 15.64 32.35 -17.58
C ASP A 269 14.90 31.38 -18.52
N ARG A 270 14.47 31.92 -19.67
CA ARG A 270 13.68 31.18 -20.67
C ARG A 270 14.45 30.02 -21.33
N GLN A 271 15.74 29.82 -21.00
CA GLN A 271 16.61 28.82 -21.61
C GLN A 271 17.03 27.66 -20.71
N THR A 272 16.77 27.67 -19.40
CA THR A 272 17.41 26.71 -18.48
C THR A 272 16.43 25.72 -17.86
N ALA A 273 16.08 24.69 -18.64
CA ALA A 273 15.84 23.36 -18.07
C ALA A 273 17.14 22.52 -18.16
N THR A 274 18.28 23.12 -17.81
CA THR A 274 19.54 22.38 -17.66
C THR A 274 19.36 21.42 -16.49
N PRO A 275 19.63 20.11 -16.65
CA PRO A 275 19.46 19.16 -15.56
C PRO A 275 20.39 19.51 -14.40
N ILE A 276 19.82 19.69 -13.22
CA ILE A 276 20.57 19.82 -11.98
C ILE A 276 20.88 18.40 -11.51
N CYS A 277 22.14 18.00 -11.66
CA CYS A 277 22.59 16.64 -11.39
C CYS A 277 23.08 16.51 -9.95
N TYR A 278 22.66 15.44 -9.29
CA TYR A 278 23.17 14.97 -8.02
C TYR A 278 23.65 13.54 -8.18
N THR A 279 24.84 13.21 -7.68
CA THR A 279 25.33 11.83 -7.64
C THR A 279 25.86 11.48 -6.25
N GLU A 280 25.46 10.32 -5.76
CA GLU A 280 25.97 9.72 -4.53
C GLU A 280 26.36 8.25 -4.74
N LEU A 281 27.31 7.79 -3.93
CA LEU A 281 27.74 6.40 -3.88
C LEU A 281 27.34 5.81 -2.53
N MET A 282 26.42 4.85 -2.55
CA MET A 282 26.04 4.07 -1.38
C MET A 282 26.88 2.79 -1.35
N THR A 283 27.51 2.49 -0.21
CA THR A 283 28.37 1.33 -0.02
C THR A 283 27.83 0.41 1.07
N ASP A 284 28.57 -0.66 1.37
CA ASP A 284 28.35 -1.53 2.54
C ASP A 284 27.03 -2.32 2.51
N PHE A 285 26.51 -2.57 1.31
CA PHE A 285 25.39 -3.47 1.13
C PHE A 285 25.83 -4.92 1.31
N ALA A 286 25.06 -5.69 2.07
CA ALA A 286 25.20 -7.14 2.13
C ALA A 286 24.73 -7.75 0.80
N ASN A 287 25.64 -8.40 0.06
CA ASN A 287 25.26 -9.07 -1.18
C ASN A 287 24.55 -10.40 -0.89
N VAL A 288 23.55 -10.73 -1.71
CA VAL A 288 22.83 -12.01 -1.63
C VAL A 288 23.72 -13.26 -1.70
N ASN A 289 24.86 -13.16 -2.36
CA ASN A 289 25.80 -14.27 -2.55
C ASN A 289 27.00 -14.21 -1.59
N ASP A 290 27.13 -13.15 -0.78
CA ASP A 290 28.22 -13.04 0.19
C ASP A 290 27.99 -14.00 1.37
N ALA A 291 29.09 -14.44 1.97
CA ALA A 291 29.06 -15.28 3.17
C ALA A 291 28.50 -14.47 4.36
N VAL A 292 27.60 -15.08 5.12
CA VAL A 292 27.06 -14.48 6.34
C VAL A 292 28.11 -14.60 7.45
N ASP A 293 28.17 -13.59 8.31
CA ASP A 293 29.02 -13.60 9.51
C ASP A 293 28.76 -14.87 10.34
N PRO A 294 29.79 -15.66 10.70
CA PRO A 294 29.65 -16.85 11.54
C PRO A 294 28.87 -16.62 12.83
N ALA A 295 28.98 -15.44 13.48
CA ALA A 295 28.25 -15.14 14.70
C ALA A 295 26.73 -15.10 14.46
N ILE A 296 26.30 -14.51 13.33
CA ILE A 296 24.88 -14.47 12.94
C ILE A 296 24.39 -15.90 12.62
N LEU A 297 25.20 -16.70 11.93
CA LEU A 297 24.85 -18.09 11.63
C LEU A 297 24.71 -18.92 12.91
N GLU A 298 25.61 -18.76 13.88
CA GLU A 298 25.55 -19.43 15.18
C GLU A 298 24.29 -19.05 15.96
N ASP A 299 23.96 -17.75 16.04
CA ASP A 299 22.75 -17.24 16.69
C ASP A 299 21.47 -17.82 16.06
N LEU A 300 21.48 -18.07 14.75
CA LEU A 300 20.37 -18.66 13.99
C LEU A 300 20.42 -20.20 13.94
N GLY A 301 21.43 -20.81 14.58
CA GLY A 301 21.67 -22.25 14.60
C GLY A 301 21.93 -22.85 13.22
N LEU A 302 22.56 -22.11 12.31
CA LEU A 302 22.88 -22.51 10.94
C LEU A 302 24.36 -22.91 10.80
N PRO A 303 24.70 -23.79 9.84
CA PRO A 303 26.09 -24.12 9.51
C PRO A 303 26.91 -22.89 9.09
N ALA A 304 28.20 -22.86 9.43
CA ALA A 304 29.12 -21.81 9.00
C ALA A 304 29.39 -21.85 7.48
N GLY A 305 29.75 -20.70 6.91
CA GLY A 305 30.17 -20.58 5.50
C GLY A 305 29.02 -20.52 4.48
N LEU A 306 27.77 -20.38 4.94
CA LEU A 306 26.62 -20.22 4.06
C LEU A 306 26.58 -18.80 3.47
N SER A 307 26.19 -18.72 2.19
CA SER A 307 25.80 -17.45 1.59
C SER A 307 24.47 -16.97 2.16
N LEU A 308 24.21 -15.66 2.11
CA LEU A 308 22.98 -15.07 2.63
C LEU A 308 21.72 -15.71 2.04
N ARG A 309 21.70 -15.92 0.71
CA ARG A 309 20.61 -16.63 0.02
C ARG A 309 20.40 -18.04 0.56
N THR A 310 21.48 -18.78 0.81
CA THR A 310 21.40 -20.17 1.27
C THR A 310 20.97 -20.26 2.73
N ALA A 311 21.52 -19.38 3.59
CA ALA A 311 21.11 -19.26 4.98
C ALA A 311 19.62 -18.90 5.10
N HIS A 312 19.17 -17.92 4.32
CA HIS A 312 17.76 -17.53 4.23
C HIS A 312 16.86 -18.69 3.77
N ALA A 313 17.26 -19.44 2.73
CA ALA A 313 16.51 -20.61 2.27
C ALA A 313 16.39 -21.70 3.36
N GLN A 314 17.47 -21.98 4.11
CA GLN A 314 17.43 -22.96 5.20
C GLN A 314 16.53 -22.53 6.35
N LEU A 315 16.43 -21.24 6.66
CA LEU A 315 15.48 -20.74 7.66
C LEU A 315 14.03 -20.91 7.20
N ILE A 316 13.76 -20.66 5.92
CA ILE A 316 12.44 -20.91 5.33
C ILE A 316 12.12 -22.40 5.43
N ASP A 317 13.03 -23.29 5.03
CA ASP A 317 12.82 -24.75 5.11
C ASP A 317 12.50 -25.19 6.54
N ARG A 318 13.24 -24.68 7.55
CA ARG A 318 12.97 -24.95 8.97
C ARG A 318 11.58 -24.44 9.39
N ALA A 319 11.19 -23.25 8.95
CA ALA A 319 9.89 -22.66 9.27
C ALA A 319 8.73 -23.44 8.62
N LEU A 320 8.90 -23.93 7.40
CA LEU A 320 7.91 -24.74 6.68
C LEU A 320 7.81 -26.15 7.24
N ALA A 321 8.92 -26.74 7.68
CA ALA A 321 8.95 -28.07 8.31
C ALA A 321 8.40 -28.07 9.75
N ALA A 322 8.42 -26.92 10.44
CA ALA A 322 7.94 -26.81 11.81
C ALA A 322 6.47 -27.23 11.95
N ASP A 323 6.11 -27.81 13.11
CA ASP A 323 4.78 -28.33 13.37
C ASP A 323 3.64 -27.29 13.22
N ALA A 324 2.40 -27.78 13.18
CA ALA A 324 1.17 -27.00 13.00
C ALA A 324 0.94 -25.87 14.05
N VAL A 325 1.76 -25.80 15.10
CA VAL A 325 1.73 -24.76 16.15
C VAL A 325 2.24 -23.40 15.64
N THR A 326 3.06 -23.39 14.59
CA THR A 326 3.58 -22.15 13.95
C THR A 326 3.03 -21.98 12.53
N PRO A 327 1.71 -21.74 12.37
CA PRO A 327 1.10 -21.66 11.05
C PRO A 327 1.51 -20.41 10.26
N LEU A 328 2.02 -19.37 10.90
CA LEU A 328 2.36 -18.11 10.24
C LEU A 328 3.86 -18.04 9.93
N VAL A 329 4.19 -17.74 8.67
CA VAL A 329 5.56 -17.44 8.22
C VAL A 329 5.55 -16.09 7.52
N VAL A 330 6.28 -15.11 8.06
CA VAL A 330 6.42 -13.79 7.43
C VAL A 330 7.83 -13.69 6.85
N LEU A 331 7.92 -13.38 5.56
CA LEU A 331 9.16 -13.30 4.82
C LEU A 331 9.40 -11.87 4.34
N SER A 332 10.43 -11.24 4.89
CA SER A 332 10.86 -9.90 4.50
C SER A 332 12.19 -9.97 3.77
N GLY A 333 12.30 -9.21 2.70
CA GLY A 333 13.52 -9.11 1.92
C GLY A 333 13.25 -8.72 0.47
N HIS A 334 14.28 -8.21 -0.19
CA HIS A 334 14.16 -7.69 -1.55
C HIS A 334 13.79 -8.77 -2.60
N PRO A 335 13.26 -8.38 -3.77
CA PRO A 335 13.10 -9.29 -4.91
C PRO A 335 14.44 -9.94 -5.30
N GLY A 336 14.46 -11.26 -5.46
CA GLY A 336 15.67 -12.01 -5.84
C GLY A 336 16.46 -12.64 -4.68
N ILE A 337 16.10 -12.41 -3.41
CA ILE A 337 16.70 -13.12 -2.26
C ILE A 337 16.34 -14.62 -2.21
N GLY A 338 15.36 -15.06 -3.01
CA GLY A 338 14.98 -16.47 -3.13
C GLY A 338 13.80 -16.92 -2.28
N LYS A 339 12.93 -16.01 -1.78
CA LYS A 339 11.72 -16.33 -0.98
C LYS A 339 10.86 -17.40 -1.66
N THR A 340 10.35 -17.11 -2.86
CA THR A 340 9.48 -18.02 -3.62
C THR A 340 10.24 -19.29 -3.97
N THR A 341 11.48 -19.17 -4.46
CA THR A 341 12.31 -20.32 -4.84
C THR A 341 12.52 -21.31 -3.69
N ALA A 342 12.77 -20.85 -2.46
CA ALA A 342 12.93 -21.71 -1.29
C ALA A 342 11.64 -22.50 -1.01
N ILE A 343 10.48 -21.84 -1.02
CA ILE A 343 9.18 -22.50 -0.81
C ILE A 343 8.90 -23.55 -1.90
N LEU A 344 9.17 -23.22 -3.17
CA LEU A 344 8.97 -24.19 -4.25
C LEU A 344 9.92 -25.38 -4.14
N ASN A 345 11.18 -25.16 -3.75
CA ASN A 345 12.14 -26.23 -3.54
C ASN A 345 11.74 -27.15 -2.37
N PHE A 346 11.23 -26.57 -1.26
CA PHE A 346 10.65 -27.34 -0.17
C PHE A 346 9.51 -28.24 -0.65
N LEU A 347 8.54 -27.69 -1.39
CA LEU A 347 7.40 -28.45 -1.90
C LEU A 347 7.82 -29.57 -2.87
N LYS A 348 8.84 -29.32 -3.72
CA LYS A 348 9.41 -30.34 -4.60
C LYS A 348 10.10 -31.46 -3.82
N ALA A 349 10.84 -31.11 -2.77
CA ALA A 349 11.53 -32.08 -1.92
C ALA A 349 10.55 -32.97 -1.11
N HIS A 350 9.37 -32.45 -0.79
CA HIS A 350 8.30 -33.15 -0.06
C HIS A 350 7.11 -33.55 -0.96
N ALA A 351 7.36 -33.78 -2.26
CA ALA A 351 6.31 -34.12 -3.21
C ALA A 351 5.62 -35.46 -2.87
N ASP A 352 6.33 -36.41 -2.26
CA ASP A 352 5.84 -37.71 -1.81
C ASP A 352 4.79 -37.61 -0.69
N GLU A 353 4.88 -36.57 0.14
CA GLU A 353 3.93 -36.25 1.21
C GLU A 353 2.65 -35.57 0.67
N GLY A 354 2.70 -35.07 -0.57
CA GLY A 354 1.61 -34.37 -1.25
C GLY A 354 1.35 -32.97 -0.69
N PHE A 355 0.85 -32.08 -1.55
CA PHE A 355 0.63 -30.68 -1.16
C PHE A 355 -0.50 -30.00 -1.93
N LEU A 356 -1.10 -28.99 -1.30
CA LEU A 356 -1.93 -27.97 -1.91
C LEU A 356 -1.29 -26.60 -1.66
N PHE A 357 -0.78 -25.98 -2.71
CA PHE A 357 -0.16 -24.66 -2.67
C PHE A 357 -1.02 -23.63 -3.40
N LEU A 358 -1.59 -22.68 -2.65
CA LEU A 358 -2.31 -21.54 -3.19
C LEU A 358 -1.40 -20.30 -3.14
N TYR A 359 -0.94 -19.86 -4.31
CA TYR A 359 -0.10 -18.68 -4.46
C TYR A 359 -0.94 -17.48 -4.93
N VAL A 360 -0.80 -16.36 -4.23
CA VAL A 360 -1.58 -15.16 -4.44
C VAL A 360 -0.64 -13.98 -4.59
N SER A 361 -0.65 -13.32 -5.74
CA SER A 361 0.22 -12.18 -6.04
C SER A 361 -0.53 -11.14 -6.87
N PRO A 362 -0.24 -9.83 -6.74
CA PRO A 362 -0.77 -8.84 -7.66
C PRO A 362 -0.15 -8.98 -9.07
N ARG A 363 1.04 -9.61 -9.17
CA ARG A 363 1.79 -9.75 -10.43
C ARG A 363 1.39 -11.02 -11.19
N THR A 364 0.69 -10.85 -12.30
CA THR A 364 0.30 -11.97 -13.18
C THR A 364 1.50 -12.74 -13.72
N GLN A 365 2.60 -12.06 -14.07
CA GLN A 365 3.80 -12.74 -14.58
C GLN A 365 4.44 -13.66 -13.53
N VAL A 366 4.47 -13.27 -12.26
CA VAL A 366 5.03 -14.11 -11.19
C VAL A 366 4.15 -15.34 -10.95
N ASN A 367 2.83 -15.20 -11.10
CA ASN A 367 1.91 -16.34 -11.06
C ASN A 367 2.22 -17.37 -12.16
N ASP A 368 2.52 -16.90 -13.39
CA ASP A 368 2.91 -17.77 -14.50
C ASP A 368 4.28 -18.45 -14.23
N ASP A 369 5.23 -17.72 -13.67
CA ASP A 369 6.56 -18.25 -13.31
C ASP A 369 6.47 -19.35 -12.24
N VAL A 370 5.58 -19.21 -11.25
CA VAL A 370 5.31 -20.24 -10.24
C VAL A 370 4.76 -21.52 -10.87
N VAL A 371 3.85 -21.38 -11.85
CA VAL A 371 3.32 -22.54 -12.59
C VAL A 371 4.40 -23.20 -13.43
N ALA A 372 5.17 -22.40 -14.17
CA ALA A 372 6.28 -22.88 -15.00
C ALA A 372 7.33 -23.65 -14.18
N ALA A 373 7.58 -23.23 -12.95
CA ALA A 373 8.53 -23.89 -12.06
C ALA A 373 8.14 -25.34 -11.68
N PHE A 374 6.89 -25.75 -11.84
CA PHE A 374 6.42 -27.12 -11.64
C PHE A 374 6.13 -27.88 -12.93
N THR A 375 5.94 -27.19 -14.05
CA THR A 375 5.59 -27.80 -15.35
C THR A 375 6.79 -27.98 -16.28
N ALA A 376 7.98 -27.49 -15.90
CA ALA A 376 9.21 -27.77 -16.63
C ALA A 376 9.50 -29.28 -16.73
N GLU A 377 9.96 -29.73 -17.90
CA GLU A 377 10.18 -31.15 -18.20
C GLU A 377 11.15 -31.83 -17.22
N GLU A 378 12.17 -31.10 -16.80
CA GLU A 378 13.18 -31.50 -15.81
C GLU A 378 12.58 -31.71 -14.40
N VAL A 379 11.51 -30.98 -14.06
CA VAL A 379 10.86 -31.01 -12.74
C VAL A 379 9.80 -32.11 -12.67
N HIS A 380 9.19 -32.50 -13.79
CA HIS A 380 8.23 -33.59 -13.84
C HIS A 380 8.80 -34.96 -13.41
N ALA A 381 10.11 -35.14 -13.42
CA ALA A 381 10.75 -36.33 -12.86
C ALA A 381 10.69 -36.34 -11.32
N GLN A 382 10.67 -35.17 -10.69
CA GLN A 382 10.64 -34.97 -9.24
C GLN A 382 9.21 -34.87 -8.71
N VAL A 383 8.30 -34.27 -9.49
CA VAL A 383 6.88 -34.06 -9.12
C VAL A 383 5.96 -34.60 -10.22
N PRO A 384 5.78 -35.93 -10.33
CA PRO A 384 5.13 -36.53 -11.49
C PRO A 384 3.60 -36.31 -11.55
N ASP A 385 2.93 -36.18 -10.39
CA ASP A 385 1.47 -36.05 -10.26
C ASP A 385 1.06 -34.60 -9.94
N VAL A 386 1.75 -33.63 -10.56
CA VAL A 386 1.43 -32.21 -10.39
C VAL A 386 0.27 -31.77 -11.29
N LEU A 387 -0.65 -31.03 -10.67
CA LEU A 387 -1.73 -30.30 -11.34
C LEU A 387 -1.59 -28.82 -11.02
N ALA A 388 -1.13 -28.04 -12.00
CA ALA A 388 -1.03 -26.60 -11.88
C ALA A 388 -2.28 -25.93 -12.47
N LEU A 389 -2.90 -25.01 -11.72
CA LEU A 389 -4.16 -24.35 -12.05
C LEU A 389 -3.99 -22.83 -12.04
N THR A 390 -4.51 -22.17 -13.06
CA THR A 390 -4.61 -20.71 -13.12
C THR A 390 -6.00 -20.29 -13.59
N THR A 391 -6.43 -19.09 -13.23
CA THR A 391 -7.66 -18.52 -13.80
C THR A 391 -7.61 -17.00 -13.85
N THR A 392 -8.21 -16.45 -14.90
CA THR A 392 -8.29 -15.01 -15.13
C THR A 392 -9.71 -14.64 -15.54
N SER A 393 -10.07 -13.37 -15.34
CA SER A 393 -11.36 -12.85 -15.81
C SER A 393 -11.52 -13.02 -17.32
N ASP A 394 -10.43 -12.93 -18.08
CA ASP A 394 -10.42 -13.13 -19.52
C ASP A 394 -10.71 -14.58 -19.91
N LEU A 395 -10.09 -15.54 -19.24
CA LEU A 395 -10.36 -16.97 -19.48
C LEU A 395 -11.83 -17.31 -19.25
N ILE A 396 -12.39 -16.84 -18.14
CA ILE A 396 -13.81 -17.06 -17.79
C ILE A 396 -14.73 -16.40 -18.82
N ARG A 397 -14.43 -15.14 -19.20
CA ARG A 397 -15.22 -14.39 -20.18
C ARG A 397 -15.21 -15.07 -21.55
N THR A 398 -14.05 -15.54 -21.98
CA THR A 398 -13.88 -16.28 -23.23
C THR A 398 -14.68 -17.59 -23.23
N ASN A 399 -14.75 -18.27 -22.09
CA ASN A 399 -15.62 -19.44 -21.91
C ASN A 399 -17.06 -19.09 -21.50
N ARG A 400 -17.62 -18.02 -22.09
CA ARG A 400 -19.02 -17.59 -21.93
C ARG A 400 -19.45 -17.32 -20.48
N GLY A 401 -18.52 -16.90 -19.62
CA GLY A 401 -18.78 -16.58 -18.23
C GLY A 401 -18.94 -17.78 -17.29
N ARG A 402 -18.67 -19.00 -17.76
CA ARG A 402 -18.76 -20.21 -16.92
C ARG A 402 -17.54 -20.36 -16.00
N PRO A 403 -17.67 -21.01 -14.83
CA PRO A 403 -16.51 -21.32 -13.99
C PRO A 403 -15.44 -22.07 -14.78
N THR A 404 -14.25 -21.48 -14.92
CA THR A 404 -13.21 -21.97 -15.82
C THR A 404 -11.83 -21.82 -15.20
N VAL A 405 -10.99 -22.84 -15.34
CA VAL A 405 -9.58 -22.84 -14.97
C VAL A 405 -8.74 -23.37 -16.12
N ALA A 406 -7.58 -22.77 -16.33
CA ALA A 406 -6.55 -23.30 -17.19
C ALA A 406 -5.69 -24.25 -16.35
N TYR A 407 -5.31 -25.39 -16.93
CA TYR A 407 -4.53 -26.38 -16.21
C TYR A 407 -3.34 -26.88 -17.01
N HIS A 408 -2.27 -27.25 -16.30
CA HIS A 408 -1.18 -28.07 -16.82
C HIS A 408 -1.10 -29.37 -16.03
N SER A 409 -0.98 -30.48 -16.75
CA SER A 409 -0.77 -31.81 -16.19
C SER A 409 -0.01 -32.68 -17.19
N LYS A 410 0.84 -33.58 -16.69
CA LYS A 410 1.50 -34.59 -17.53
C LYS A 410 0.53 -35.70 -17.95
N HIS A 411 -0.42 -36.04 -17.09
CA HIS A 411 -1.32 -37.19 -17.27
C HIS A 411 -2.49 -36.90 -18.20
N ARG A 412 -2.85 -35.63 -18.37
CA ARG A 412 -4.04 -35.21 -19.10
C ARG A 412 -3.79 -33.98 -19.96
N ARG A 413 -4.32 -34.00 -21.18
CA ARG A 413 -4.16 -32.92 -22.17
C ARG A 413 -5.47 -32.51 -22.87
N ASP A 414 -6.60 -33.13 -22.54
CA ASP A 414 -7.92 -32.84 -23.09
C ASP A 414 -8.69 -31.83 -22.22
N ALA A 415 -9.53 -31.00 -22.83
CA ALA A 415 -10.48 -30.19 -22.07
C ALA A 415 -11.57 -31.07 -21.44
N PHE A 416 -11.91 -30.81 -20.18
CA PHE A 416 -12.94 -31.57 -19.48
C PHE A 416 -13.78 -30.70 -18.54
N VAL A 417 -14.93 -31.21 -18.10
CA VAL A 417 -15.81 -30.53 -17.14
C VAL A 417 -15.99 -31.42 -15.92
N LEU A 418 -15.78 -30.86 -14.73
CA LEU A 418 -15.95 -31.56 -13.47
C LEU A 418 -16.66 -30.65 -12.46
N ASP A 419 -17.71 -31.16 -11.81
CA ASP A 419 -18.55 -30.42 -10.86
C ASP A 419 -19.01 -29.03 -11.36
N GLY A 420 -19.26 -28.90 -12.67
CA GLY A 420 -19.68 -27.65 -13.31
C GLY A 420 -18.54 -26.67 -13.63
N VAL A 421 -17.29 -27.04 -13.38
CA VAL A 421 -16.09 -26.25 -13.72
C VAL A 421 -15.45 -26.80 -14.99
N HIS A 422 -15.13 -25.90 -15.92
CA HIS A 422 -14.41 -26.21 -17.15
C HIS A 422 -12.89 -26.15 -16.91
N PHE A 423 -12.20 -27.26 -17.17
CA PHE A 423 -10.75 -27.39 -17.14
C PHE A 423 -10.22 -27.37 -18.57
N ILE A 424 -9.47 -26.32 -18.91
CA ILE A 424 -8.93 -26.11 -20.27
C ILE A 424 -7.40 -26.30 -20.24
N PRO A 425 -6.80 -27.10 -21.12
CA PRO A 425 -5.35 -27.26 -21.19
C PRO A 425 -4.68 -25.93 -21.54
N ALA A 426 -3.71 -25.51 -20.74
CA ALA A 426 -3.04 -24.22 -20.94
C ALA A 426 -2.08 -24.20 -22.15
N ASP A 427 -1.61 -25.36 -22.60
CA ASP A 427 -0.71 -25.51 -23.75
C ASP A 427 -1.45 -25.75 -25.09
N GLY A 428 -2.79 -25.77 -25.09
CA GLY A 428 -3.60 -26.10 -26.26
C GLY A 428 -3.87 -24.93 -27.21
N ASP A 429 -3.93 -25.21 -28.52
CA ASP A 429 -4.32 -24.25 -29.58
C ASP A 429 -5.70 -23.60 -29.33
N GLU A 430 -6.54 -24.18 -28.47
CA GLU A 430 -7.81 -23.59 -28.03
C GLU A 430 -7.62 -22.22 -27.37
N MET A 431 -6.50 -21.95 -26.68
CA MET A 431 -6.23 -20.61 -26.13
C MET A 431 -5.92 -19.58 -27.23
N ALA A 432 -5.31 -19.99 -28.34
CA ALA A 432 -4.93 -19.10 -29.44
C ALA A 432 -6.11 -18.73 -30.35
N LEU A 433 -7.14 -19.59 -30.45
CA LEU A 433 -8.31 -19.39 -31.32
C LEU A 433 -9.33 -18.38 -30.78
N HIS A 434 -9.26 -18.01 -29.51
CA HIS A 434 -10.25 -17.12 -28.88
C HIS A 434 -9.79 -15.66 -28.81
N GLY A 435 -9.35 -15.14 -29.96
CA GLY A 435 -9.06 -13.72 -30.15
C GLY A 435 -10.24 -12.83 -29.75
N HIS A 436 -9.92 -11.71 -29.12
CA HIS A 436 -10.82 -10.68 -28.58
C HIS A 436 -12.05 -10.39 -29.45
N ARG A 437 -13.17 -11.06 -29.17
CA ARG A 437 -14.50 -10.60 -29.60
C ARG A 437 -15.29 -10.18 -28.39
N GLN A 438 -15.30 -8.88 -28.11
CA GLN A 438 -16.31 -8.29 -27.24
C GLN A 438 -17.68 -8.45 -27.93
N SER A 439 -18.53 -9.34 -27.42
CA SER A 439 -19.91 -9.38 -27.88
C SER A 439 -20.63 -8.15 -27.32
N LEU A 440 -20.72 -7.11 -28.13
CA LEU A 440 -21.57 -5.95 -27.89
C LEU A 440 -23.02 -6.35 -28.15
N GLN A 441 -23.89 -6.10 -27.18
CA GLN A 441 -25.32 -6.28 -27.33
C GLN A 441 -25.98 -4.90 -27.49
N ARG A 442 -26.73 -4.73 -28.57
CA ARG A 442 -27.50 -3.52 -28.82
C ARG A 442 -28.77 -3.58 -27.97
N THR A 443 -28.73 -2.92 -26.80
CA THR A 443 -29.89 -2.82 -25.89
C THR A 443 -30.95 -1.85 -26.42
N ARG A 444 -30.56 -0.82 -27.20
CA ARG A 444 -31.45 0.16 -27.86
C ARG A 444 -30.84 0.65 -29.18
N ALA A 445 -31.62 1.36 -30.00
CA ALA A 445 -31.16 1.90 -31.28
C ALA A 445 -29.88 2.74 -31.19
N ASP A 446 -29.62 3.38 -30.04
CA ASP A 446 -28.51 4.28 -29.76
C ASP A 446 -27.51 3.75 -28.71
N THR A 447 -27.78 2.59 -28.09
CA THR A 447 -27.03 2.14 -26.91
C THR A 447 -26.48 0.72 -27.11
N LEU A 448 -25.17 0.63 -27.30
CA LEU A 448 -24.40 -0.62 -27.24
C LEU A 448 -23.87 -0.83 -25.82
N ARG A 449 -24.10 -2.01 -25.24
CA ARG A 449 -23.49 -2.41 -23.96
C ARG A 449 -22.73 -3.73 -24.14
N PRO A 450 -21.66 -3.98 -23.37
CA PRO A 450 -21.07 -5.31 -23.27
C PRO A 450 -22.15 -6.31 -22.82
N SER A 451 -22.19 -7.50 -23.43
CA SER A 451 -23.08 -8.60 -23.02
C SER A 451 -22.73 -9.08 -21.60
N ASN A 452 -23.34 -8.47 -20.59
CA ASN A 452 -23.25 -8.92 -19.20
C ASN A 452 -24.19 -10.11 -18.96
N GLY A 453 -23.78 -11.31 -19.38
CA GLY A 453 -24.30 -12.53 -18.75
C GLY A 453 -23.83 -12.60 -17.30
N GLN A 454 -24.50 -13.38 -16.44
CA GLN A 454 -23.95 -13.74 -15.13
C GLN A 454 -22.60 -14.44 -15.34
N GLN A 455 -21.50 -13.75 -15.05
CA GLN A 455 -20.14 -14.29 -15.16
C GLN A 455 -19.68 -14.80 -13.80
N ALA A 456 -19.07 -15.99 -13.79
CA ALA A 456 -18.40 -16.53 -12.62
C ALA A 456 -17.21 -15.65 -12.23
N GLY A 457 -16.94 -15.53 -10.92
CA GLY A 457 -15.75 -14.85 -10.42
C GLY A 457 -14.48 -15.72 -10.54
N VAL A 458 -13.31 -15.07 -10.50
CA VAL A 458 -11.99 -15.75 -10.47
C VAL A 458 -11.86 -16.66 -9.25
N LEU A 459 -12.08 -16.13 -8.02
CA LEU A 459 -12.04 -16.94 -6.79
C LEU A 459 -13.16 -17.97 -6.74
N ALA A 460 -14.33 -17.69 -7.33
CA ALA A 460 -15.42 -18.65 -7.45
C ALA A 460 -15.03 -19.86 -8.30
N SER A 461 -14.40 -19.59 -9.45
CA SER A 461 -13.92 -20.62 -10.37
C SER A 461 -12.79 -21.43 -9.75
N MET A 462 -11.82 -20.77 -9.13
CA MET A 462 -10.69 -21.46 -8.48
C MET A 462 -11.14 -22.30 -7.28
N GLY A 463 -11.98 -21.75 -6.39
CA GLY A 463 -12.47 -22.48 -5.21
C GLY A 463 -13.30 -23.72 -5.59
N ALA A 464 -14.14 -23.61 -6.62
CA ALA A 464 -14.89 -24.76 -7.15
C ALA A 464 -13.97 -25.79 -7.83
N ALA A 465 -12.96 -25.34 -8.59
CA ALA A 465 -12.00 -26.23 -9.24
C ALA A 465 -11.21 -27.04 -8.22
N LEU A 466 -10.66 -26.37 -7.20
CA LEU A 466 -9.93 -27.02 -6.11
C LEU A 466 -10.84 -27.99 -5.33
N GLY A 467 -12.08 -27.61 -5.07
CA GLY A 467 -13.06 -28.51 -4.45
C GLY A 467 -13.31 -29.78 -5.28
N ALA A 468 -13.41 -29.65 -6.61
CA ALA A 468 -13.55 -30.79 -7.52
C ALA A 468 -12.28 -31.66 -7.53
N VAL A 469 -11.10 -31.04 -7.57
CA VAL A 469 -9.79 -31.73 -7.52
C VAL A 469 -9.66 -32.56 -6.25
N LEU A 470 -10.01 -32.00 -5.09
CA LEU A 470 -9.94 -32.70 -3.81
C LEU A 470 -10.99 -33.79 -3.68
N ARG A 471 -12.23 -33.56 -4.14
CA ARG A 471 -13.31 -34.55 -4.07
C ARG A 471 -13.03 -35.79 -4.92
N HIS A 472 -12.50 -35.58 -6.12
CA HIS A 472 -12.24 -36.64 -7.10
C HIS A 472 -10.78 -37.13 -7.09
N ASN A 473 -9.97 -36.63 -6.15
CA ASN A 473 -8.56 -36.97 -5.96
C ASN A 473 -7.74 -36.91 -7.27
N LEU A 474 -7.88 -35.82 -8.04
CA LEU A 474 -7.30 -35.74 -9.39
C LEU A 474 -5.77 -35.70 -9.41
N ALA A 475 -5.14 -35.19 -8.36
CA ALA A 475 -3.69 -35.04 -8.24
C ALA A 475 -3.28 -34.84 -6.78
N ARG A 476 -2.19 -35.47 -6.33
CA ARG A 476 -1.63 -35.31 -4.98
C ARG A 476 -0.80 -34.03 -4.82
N GLN A 477 -0.26 -33.48 -5.90
CA GLN A 477 0.46 -32.21 -5.87
C GLN A 477 -0.32 -31.16 -6.64
N VAL A 478 -0.91 -30.20 -5.93
CA VAL A 478 -1.77 -29.17 -6.53
C VAL A 478 -1.14 -27.79 -6.31
N VAL A 479 -0.94 -27.06 -7.41
CA VAL A 479 -0.48 -25.67 -7.39
C VAL A 479 -1.57 -24.81 -8.01
N ALA A 480 -2.06 -23.81 -7.29
CA ALA A 480 -3.06 -22.89 -7.78
C ALA A 480 -2.58 -21.45 -7.65
N THR A 481 -2.71 -20.66 -8.71
CA THR A 481 -2.33 -19.25 -8.69
C THR A 481 -3.53 -18.34 -8.98
N VAL A 482 -3.66 -17.26 -8.21
CA VAL A 482 -4.72 -16.26 -8.38
C VAL A 482 -4.17 -14.85 -8.15
N SER A 483 -4.76 -13.85 -8.80
CA SER A 483 -4.42 -12.44 -8.53
C SER A 483 -5.05 -11.94 -7.23
N ILE A 484 -4.35 -11.12 -6.44
CA ILE A 484 -4.91 -10.40 -5.28
C ILE A 484 -6.18 -9.61 -5.67
N GLN A 485 -6.18 -9.02 -6.87
CA GLN A 485 -7.29 -8.20 -7.40
C GLN A 485 -8.59 -8.99 -7.64
N SER A 486 -8.55 -10.31 -7.52
CA SER A 486 -9.74 -11.16 -7.56
C SER A 486 -10.62 -11.03 -6.32
N LEU A 487 -10.07 -10.48 -5.23
CA LEU A 487 -10.83 -10.12 -4.04
C LEU A 487 -11.70 -8.89 -4.33
N LYS A 488 -13.02 -9.06 -4.24
CA LYS A 488 -13.99 -7.98 -4.38
C LYS A 488 -14.91 -7.97 -3.17
N GLN A 489 -15.26 -6.77 -2.72
CA GLN A 489 -16.38 -6.59 -1.79
C GLN A 489 -17.70 -6.69 -2.55
N THR A 490 -18.65 -7.43 -1.97
CA THR A 490 -20.01 -7.61 -2.47
C THR A 490 -20.99 -7.24 -1.36
N THR A 491 -22.28 -7.08 -1.69
CA THR A 491 -23.33 -6.79 -0.70
C THR A 491 -23.51 -7.87 0.36
N ARG A 492 -22.95 -9.08 0.18
CA ARG A 492 -23.03 -10.22 1.10
C ARG A 492 -21.70 -10.57 1.78
N GLY A 493 -20.66 -9.76 1.61
CA GLY A 493 -19.31 -10.03 2.11
C GLY A 493 -18.27 -10.02 0.99
N THR A 494 -17.18 -10.78 1.11
CA THR A 494 -16.11 -10.79 0.10
C THR A 494 -16.22 -12.01 -0.84
N THR A 495 -15.66 -11.90 -2.04
CA THR A 495 -15.52 -13.03 -2.99
C THR A 495 -14.65 -14.17 -2.44
N LEU A 496 -13.96 -13.96 -1.31
CA LEU A 496 -13.16 -15.00 -0.66
C LEU A 496 -14.02 -16.10 0.00
N SER A 497 -15.30 -15.82 0.27
CA SER A 497 -16.26 -16.86 0.70
C SER A 497 -16.30 -18.07 -0.23
N HIS A 498 -15.94 -17.89 -1.51
CA HIS A 498 -15.86 -19.00 -2.46
C HIS A 498 -14.70 -19.98 -2.19
N LEU A 499 -13.67 -19.60 -1.43
CA LEU A 499 -12.62 -20.53 -1.01
C LEU A 499 -13.15 -21.56 0.01
N GLU A 500 -14.30 -21.32 0.65
CA GLU A 500 -14.98 -22.32 1.49
C GLU A 500 -15.37 -23.58 0.69
N HIS A 501 -15.48 -23.46 -0.64
CA HIS A 501 -15.81 -24.58 -1.52
C HIS A 501 -14.64 -25.57 -1.69
N ILE A 502 -13.40 -25.17 -1.38
CA ILE A 502 -12.22 -26.04 -1.50
C ILE A 502 -12.41 -27.31 -0.67
N PHE A 503 -12.80 -27.16 0.60
CA PHE A 503 -12.98 -28.29 1.52
C PHE A 503 -14.43 -28.74 1.68
N ALA A 504 -15.31 -28.36 0.75
CA ALA A 504 -16.73 -28.71 0.82
C ALA A 504 -16.97 -30.24 0.88
N ALA A 505 -16.09 -31.04 0.26
CA ALA A 505 -16.17 -32.50 0.31
C ALA A 505 -15.93 -33.09 1.72
N ALA A 506 -15.23 -32.36 2.59
CA ALA A 506 -14.99 -32.75 3.97
C ALA A 506 -16.02 -32.17 4.95
N ARG A 507 -17.05 -31.45 4.48
CA ARG A 507 -18.13 -30.95 5.33
C ARG A 507 -19.26 -31.97 5.46
N ASN A 508 -19.80 -32.09 6.66
CA ASN A 508 -21.00 -32.86 6.94
C ASN A 508 -22.22 -32.15 6.31
N ALA A 509 -22.99 -32.89 5.51
CA ALA A 509 -24.16 -32.35 4.81
C ALA A 509 -25.32 -31.90 5.73
N ARG A 510 -25.32 -32.34 7.01
CA ARG A 510 -26.41 -32.09 7.96
C ARG A 510 -26.28 -30.77 8.73
N ASP A 511 -25.06 -30.41 9.13
CA ASP A 511 -24.76 -29.29 10.04
C ASP A 511 -23.68 -28.36 9.48
N GLY A 512 -23.05 -28.69 8.35
CA GLY A 512 -22.00 -27.90 7.71
C GLY A 512 -20.65 -27.92 8.44
N THR A 513 -20.51 -28.74 9.48
CA THR A 513 -19.28 -28.89 10.26
C THR A 513 -18.25 -29.76 9.53
N MET A 514 -16.97 -29.61 9.88
CA MET A 514 -15.91 -30.40 9.28
C MET A 514 -15.93 -31.84 9.80
N ASN A 515 -15.87 -32.81 8.89
CA ASN A 515 -15.74 -34.22 9.21
C ASN A 515 -14.26 -34.55 9.46
N ALA A 516 -13.91 -34.77 10.73
CA ALA A 516 -12.53 -35.02 11.14
C ALA A 516 -11.89 -36.24 10.45
N ALA A 517 -12.66 -37.28 10.11
CA ALA A 517 -12.13 -38.45 9.41
C ALA A 517 -11.79 -38.10 7.95
N ALA A 518 -12.68 -37.39 7.25
CA ALA A 518 -12.42 -36.91 5.89
C ALA A 518 -11.23 -35.95 5.84
N MET A 519 -11.09 -35.08 6.84
CA MET A 519 -9.95 -34.17 6.98
C MET A 519 -8.63 -34.92 7.16
N ARG A 520 -8.61 -35.97 7.99
CA ARG A 520 -7.41 -36.82 8.15
C ARG A 520 -7.05 -37.58 6.88
N THR A 521 -8.04 -38.07 6.14
CA THR A 521 -7.80 -38.72 4.84
C THR A 521 -7.18 -37.73 3.84
N LEU A 522 -7.72 -36.50 3.75
CA LEU A 522 -7.14 -35.47 2.89
C LEU A 522 -5.71 -35.11 3.32
N ALA A 523 -5.43 -35.01 4.62
CA ALA A 523 -4.10 -34.72 5.14
C ALA A 523 -3.09 -35.85 4.90
N GLN A 524 -3.53 -37.12 4.88
CA GLN A 524 -2.67 -38.26 4.54
C GLN A 524 -2.24 -38.24 3.07
N GLU A 525 -3.12 -37.79 2.18
CA GLU A 525 -2.80 -37.68 0.76
C GLU A 525 -1.99 -36.42 0.43
N ARG A 526 -2.24 -35.33 1.18
CA ARG A 526 -1.69 -33.99 0.99
C ARG A 526 -1.37 -33.36 2.33
N ARG A 527 -0.20 -33.69 2.87
CA ARG A 527 0.21 -33.21 4.20
C ARG A 527 0.34 -31.70 4.25
N HIS A 528 0.91 -31.09 3.20
CA HIS A 528 1.22 -29.66 3.20
C HIS A 528 0.10 -28.81 2.60
N LEU A 529 -0.44 -27.87 3.38
CA LEU A 529 -1.44 -26.89 2.94
C LEU A 529 -0.89 -25.48 3.07
N PHE A 530 -0.34 -24.93 2.00
CA PHE A 530 0.33 -23.63 2.04
C PHE A 530 -0.46 -22.58 1.27
N VAL A 531 -0.69 -21.43 1.90
CA VAL A 531 -1.26 -20.24 1.26
C VAL A 531 -0.22 -19.13 1.34
N MET A 532 0.34 -18.74 0.20
CA MET A 532 1.30 -17.65 0.12
C MET A 532 0.65 -16.40 -0.46
N ILE A 533 0.76 -15.28 0.25
CA ILE A 533 0.32 -13.95 -0.15
C ILE A 533 1.57 -13.10 -0.36
N ASP A 534 1.93 -12.89 -1.62
CA ASP A 534 3.09 -12.11 -2.03
C ASP A 534 2.68 -10.66 -2.30
N GLU A 535 3.55 -9.71 -1.97
CA GLU A 535 3.29 -8.27 -2.08
C GLU A 535 2.00 -7.85 -1.39
N ILE A 536 1.90 -8.23 -0.11
CA ILE A 536 0.73 -7.91 0.70
C ILE A 536 0.56 -6.40 0.92
N THR A 537 1.65 -5.63 0.81
CA THR A 537 1.64 -4.17 0.94
C THR A 537 1.51 -3.49 -0.42
N GLY A 538 0.92 -2.30 -0.45
CA GLY A 538 0.74 -1.50 -1.67
C GLY A 538 -0.70 -1.41 -2.20
N ASP A 539 -1.61 -2.28 -1.75
CA ASP A 539 -3.06 -2.17 -2.00
C ASP A 539 -3.86 -2.67 -0.79
N VAL A 540 -5.07 -2.12 -0.59
CA VAL A 540 -6.00 -2.51 0.48
C VAL A 540 -6.45 -3.98 0.36
N GLY A 541 -6.32 -4.57 -0.83
CA GLY A 541 -6.66 -5.97 -1.09
C GLY A 541 -5.80 -6.97 -0.32
N GLY A 542 -4.52 -6.67 -0.08
CA GLY A 542 -3.56 -7.60 0.55
C GLY A 542 -3.93 -7.96 2.00
N PRO A 543 -4.02 -6.98 2.93
CA PRO A 543 -4.41 -7.26 4.32
C PRO A 543 -5.81 -7.88 4.43
N ALA A 544 -6.75 -7.42 3.60
CA ALA A 544 -8.10 -7.97 3.54
C ALA A 544 -8.10 -9.45 3.12
N PHE A 545 -7.25 -9.82 2.16
CA PHE A 545 -7.06 -11.22 1.74
C PHE A 545 -6.50 -12.07 2.87
N TYR A 546 -5.44 -11.60 3.53
CA TYR A 546 -4.85 -12.29 4.69
C TYR A 546 -5.89 -12.55 5.80
N HIS A 547 -6.66 -11.53 6.17
CA HIS A 547 -7.70 -11.68 7.18
C HIS A 547 -8.77 -12.71 6.83
N ALA A 548 -9.14 -12.76 5.55
CA ALA A 548 -10.17 -13.65 5.09
C ALA A 548 -9.65 -15.10 5.01
N VAL A 549 -8.38 -15.31 4.64
CA VAL A 549 -7.69 -16.61 4.75
C VAL A 549 -7.56 -17.06 6.21
N ASP A 550 -7.09 -16.20 7.11
CA ASP A 550 -7.02 -16.48 8.56
C ASP A 550 -8.38 -16.92 9.11
N ALA A 551 -9.45 -16.21 8.74
CA ALA A 551 -10.81 -16.55 9.15
C ALA A 551 -11.27 -17.91 8.61
N LEU A 552 -10.98 -18.20 7.35
CA LEU A 552 -11.32 -19.48 6.70
C LEU A 552 -10.61 -20.65 7.38
N LEU A 553 -9.29 -20.57 7.56
CA LEU A 553 -8.50 -21.65 8.15
C LEU A 553 -8.92 -21.97 9.59
N ARG A 554 -9.31 -20.94 10.35
CA ARG A 554 -9.86 -21.13 11.70
C ARG A 554 -11.27 -21.74 11.69
N LYS A 555 -12.14 -21.26 10.79
CA LYS A 555 -13.51 -21.77 10.64
C LYS A 555 -13.52 -23.27 10.28
N ASP A 556 -12.58 -23.69 9.45
CA ASP A 556 -12.51 -25.05 8.92
C ASP A 556 -11.57 -25.96 9.75
N GLY A 557 -11.05 -25.47 10.88
CA GLY A 557 -10.19 -26.25 11.76
C GLY A 557 -8.86 -26.66 11.13
N LEU A 558 -8.44 -26.02 10.02
CA LEU A 558 -7.25 -26.38 9.25
C LEU A 558 -5.93 -26.08 9.99
N LEU A 559 -6.00 -25.31 11.08
CA LEU A 559 -4.89 -25.05 11.99
C LEU A 559 -4.81 -26.06 13.15
N CYS A 560 -5.75 -27.01 13.21
CA CYS A 560 -5.78 -28.03 14.26
C CYS A 560 -4.82 -29.18 13.91
N SER A 561 -3.84 -29.43 14.78
CA SER A 561 -2.87 -30.52 14.60
C SER A 561 -3.52 -31.91 14.54
N GLU A 562 -4.72 -32.08 15.11
CA GLU A 562 -5.45 -33.36 15.13
C GLU A 562 -5.90 -33.85 13.74
N HIS A 563 -5.92 -32.97 12.73
CA HIS A 563 -6.23 -33.34 11.36
C HIS A 563 -5.01 -33.84 10.58
N GLY A 564 -3.79 -33.56 11.04
CA GLY A 564 -2.55 -34.02 10.41
C GLY A 564 -2.01 -33.13 9.30
N PHE A 565 -2.66 -32.00 8.99
CA PHE A 565 -2.13 -31.03 8.03
C PHE A 565 -0.95 -30.24 8.62
N ASN A 566 0.07 -30.04 7.79
CA ASN A 566 1.04 -28.97 7.96
C ASN A 566 0.55 -27.73 7.20
N THR A 567 -0.26 -26.91 7.88
CA THR A 567 -0.85 -25.70 7.30
C THR A 567 0.04 -24.49 7.55
N LYS A 568 0.42 -23.77 6.49
CA LYS A 568 1.18 -22.51 6.58
C LYS A 568 0.49 -21.37 5.83
N VAL A 569 0.38 -20.22 6.48
CA VAL A 569 0.07 -18.92 5.87
C VAL A 569 1.37 -18.16 5.75
N ILE A 570 1.81 -17.96 4.51
CA ILE A 570 3.07 -17.32 4.18
C ILE A 570 2.76 -15.91 3.70
N VAL A 571 3.30 -14.90 4.35
CA VAL A 571 3.16 -13.50 3.94
C VAL A 571 4.52 -13.00 3.50
N ALA A 572 4.65 -12.50 2.28
CA ALA A 572 5.94 -12.06 1.74
C ALA A 572 5.86 -10.61 1.24
N ASP A 573 6.74 -9.75 1.74
CA ASP A 573 6.88 -8.37 1.26
C ASP A 573 8.19 -7.75 1.75
N ALA A 574 8.83 -6.92 0.91
CA ALA A 574 10.06 -6.22 1.28
C ALA A 574 9.82 -5.06 2.26
N SER A 575 8.61 -4.49 2.30
CA SER A 575 8.29 -3.35 3.16
C SER A 575 8.01 -3.74 4.63
N LEU A 576 7.79 -5.03 4.89
CA LEU A 576 7.49 -5.58 6.21
C LEU A 576 8.78 -5.82 7.01
N THR A 577 9.48 -4.75 7.36
CA THR A 577 10.86 -4.81 7.88
C THR A 577 10.99 -5.16 9.36
N SER A 578 9.91 -5.08 10.15
CA SER A 578 9.91 -5.42 11.57
C SER A 578 8.58 -5.98 12.06
N ALA A 579 8.59 -6.73 13.17
CA ALA A 579 7.39 -7.25 13.81
C ALA A 579 6.36 -6.15 14.15
N GLU A 580 6.81 -4.96 14.54
CA GLU A 580 5.95 -3.81 14.84
C GLU A 580 5.17 -3.34 13.61
N VAL A 581 5.87 -3.14 12.47
CA VAL A 581 5.26 -2.71 11.21
C VAL A 581 4.25 -3.77 10.73
N ILE A 582 4.60 -5.06 10.83
CA ILE A 582 3.71 -6.16 10.45
C ILE A 582 2.46 -6.17 11.34
N GLN A 583 2.62 -6.05 12.65
CA GLN A 583 1.50 -6.02 13.59
C GLN A 583 0.58 -4.82 13.32
N GLN A 584 1.14 -3.65 13.04
CA GLN A 584 0.35 -2.45 12.74
C GLN A 584 -0.36 -2.56 11.40
N HIS A 585 0.28 -3.17 10.39
CA HIS A 585 -0.30 -3.31 9.07
C HIS A 585 -1.36 -4.43 9.00
N LEU A 586 -1.15 -5.55 9.71
CA LEU A 586 -1.94 -6.78 9.58
C LEU A 586 -2.80 -7.14 10.80
N ASN A 587 -2.76 -6.42 11.93
CA ASN A 587 -3.72 -6.63 13.02
C ASN A 587 -5.05 -5.88 12.83
N PRO A 588 -5.07 -4.59 12.42
CA PRO A 588 -6.32 -3.85 12.23
C PRO A 588 -7.16 -4.44 11.11
N ARG A 589 -8.47 -4.62 11.34
CA ARG A 589 -9.40 -5.13 10.30
C ARG A 589 -9.77 -4.11 9.23
N THR A 590 -9.60 -2.84 9.57
CA THR A 590 -9.72 -1.70 8.67
C THR A 590 -8.31 -1.15 8.50
N PRO A 591 -7.74 -1.16 7.28
CA PRO A 591 -6.42 -0.57 7.07
C PRO A 591 -6.53 0.94 7.29
N GLU A 592 -6.05 1.43 8.45
CA GLU A 592 -5.68 2.84 8.57
C GLU A 592 -4.58 3.09 7.52
N ARG A 593 -4.82 4.05 6.63
CA ARG A 593 -4.10 4.25 5.36
C ARG A 593 -2.70 4.84 5.54
N ALA A 594 -1.87 4.34 6.47
CA ALA A 594 -0.49 4.80 6.55
C ALA A 594 0.24 4.42 5.25
N THR A 595 0.52 5.41 4.41
CA THR A 595 1.24 5.26 3.14
C THR A 595 2.74 5.08 3.40
N VAL A 596 3.24 5.66 4.49
CA VAL A 596 4.66 5.61 4.87
C VAL A 596 4.80 5.31 6.36
N TYR A 597 5.56 4.28 6.68
CA TYR A 597 5.94 3.91 8.05
C TYR A 597 7.34 4.43 8.33
N VAL A 598 7.48 5.28 9.34
CA VAL A 598 8.77 5.85 9.75
C VAL A 598 9.16 5.27 11.10
N ARG A 599 10.29 4.58 11.16
CA ARG A 599 10.84 4.01 12.40
C ARG A 599 12.26 4.50 12.61
N ARG A 600 12.68 4.58 13.87
CA ARG A 600 14.09 4.82 14.19
C ARG A 600 14.86 3.56 13.81
N ALA A 601 15.87 3.71 12.96
CA ALA A 601 16.77 2.60 12.68
C ALA A 601 17.45 2.14 13.98
N SER A 602 17.48 0.84 14.23
CA SER A 602 18.32 0.27 15.28
C SER A 602 19.79 0.49 14.93
N THR A 603 20.65 0.59 15.96
CA THR A 603 22.09 0.82 15.79
C THR A 603 22.83 -0.37 15.16
N SER A 604 22.20 -1.54 15.02
CA SER A 604 22.76 -2.69 14.30
C SER A 604 21.69 -3.37 13.44
N LEU A 605 21.73 -3.12 12.13
CA LEU A 605 20.93 -3.88 11.16
C LEU A 605 21.72 -5.12 10.74
N GLN A 606 21.26 -6.30 11.15
CA GLN A 606 21.82 -7.55 10.69
C GLN A 606 21.29 -7.89 9.27
N PRO A 607 22.10 -8.48 8.39
CA PRO A 607 21.68 -8.88 7.05
C PRO A 607 20.64 -10.02 7.06
N LEU A 608 20.57 -10.80 8.14
CA LEU A 608 19.62 -11.89 8.30
C LEU A 608 19.15 -11.97 9.76
N THR A 609 17.85 -12.04 9.98
CA THR A 609 17.26 -12.27 11.31
C THR A 609 16.09 -13.25 11.21
N ALA A 610 15.84 -13.97 12.31
CA ALA A 610 14.66 -14.80 12.48
C ALA A 610 14.10 -14.59 13.90
N GLU A 611 12.89 -14.06 14.01
CA GLU A 611 12.27 -13.73 15.30
C GLU A 611 10.83 -14.26 15.41
N PRO A 612 10.39 -14.70 16.61
CA PRO A 612 9.01 -15.11 16.81
C PRO A 612 8.07 -13.91 16.67
N ILE A 613 6.95 -14.11 15.97
CA ILE A 613 5.91 -13.10 15.82
C ILE A 613 4.55 -13.69 16.21
N THR A 614 3.69 -12.86 16.80
CA THR A 614 2.29 -13.23 17.04
C THR A 614 1.37 -12.24 16.33
N LEU A 615 0.53 -12.75 15.42
CA LEU A 615 -0.52 -11.97 14.76
C LEU A 615 -1.88 -12.52 15.12
N ARG A 616 -2.73 -11.70 15.75
CA ARG A 616 -4.10 -12.06 16.14
C ARG A 616 -4.19 -13.41 16.88
N GLY A 617 -3.22 -13.67 17.76
CA GLY A 617 -3.13 -14.92 18.55
C GLY A 617 -2.66 -16.14 17.77
N GLN A 618 -2.19 -16.00 16.51
CA GLN A 618 -1.40 -17.03 15.82
C GLN A 618 0.08 -16.79 16.09
N SER A 619 0.78 -17.84 16.53
CA SER A 619 2.23 -17.84 16.59
C SER A 619 2.82 -18.06 15.21
N GLY A 620 3.94 -17.41 14.94
CA GLY A 620 4.66 -17.51 13.68
C GLY A 620 6.11 -17.09 13.83
N ILE A 621 6.79 -17.03 12.70
CA ILE A 621 8.18 -16.58 12.59
C ILE A 621 8.29 -15.50 11.52
N LEU A 622 9.01 -14.43 11.83
CA LEU A 622 9.46 -13.43 10.87
C LEU A 622 10.89 -13.75 10.49
N ILE A 623 11.14 -14.01 9.21
CA ILE A 623 12.46 -14.16 8.63
C ILE A 623 12.71 -12.91 7.78
N ASN A 624 13.70 -12.11 8.18
CA ASN A 624 14.07 -10.89 7.46
C ASN A 624 15.45 -11.04 6.86
N ALA A 625 15.57 -10.80 5.55
CA ALA A 625 16.82 -10.74 4.82
C ALA A 625 17.04 -9.34 4.24
N ASN A 626 17.85 -8.56 4.94
CA ASN A 626 18.24 -7.22 4.52
C ASN A 626 19.50 -7.30 3.64
N ALA A 627 19.28 -7.43 2.34
CA ALA A 627 20.34 -7.53 1.36
C ALA A 627 20.08 -6.63 0.16
N TYR A 628 21.13 -6.46 -0.65
CA TYR A 628 21.03 -5.83 -1.95
C TYR A 628 21.72 -6.71 -3.00
N PRO A 629 21.26 -6.74 -4.27
CA PRO A 629 21.89 -7.54 -5.32
C PRO A 629 23.35 -7.14 -5.63
N ALA A 630 23.77 -5.93 -5.25
CA ALA A 630 25.11 -5.39 -5.44
C ALA A 630 25.74 -4.98 -4.09
N ARG A 631 27.06 -4.80 -4.06
CA ARG A 631 27.79 -4.28 -2.87
C ARG A 631 27.79 -2.75 -2.79
N THR A 632 27.55 -2.11 -3.92
CA THR A 632 27.55 -0.65 -4.07
C THR A 632 26.43 -0.23 -5.00
N LEU A 633 25.87 0.94 -4.76
CA LEU A 633 24.87 1.58 -5.63
C LEU A 633 25.32 3.01 -5.88
N THR A 634 25.59 3.35 -7.14
CA THR A 634 25.71 4.74 -7.56
C THR A 634 24.32 5.24 -7.92
N PHE A 635 23.83 6.23 -7.18
CA PHE A 635 22.56 6.88 -7.46
C PHE A 635 22.82 8.24 -8.10
N THR A 636 22.23 8.46 -9.28
CA THR A 636 22.29 9.75 -9.98
C THR A 636 20.87 10.26 -10.21
N ALA A 637 20.59 11.46 -9.71
CA ALA A 637 19.33 12.16 -9.92
C ALA A 637 19.54 13.37 -10.84
N ASN A 638 18.79 13.41 -11.95
CA ASN A 638 18.72 14.55 -12.85
C ASN A 638 17.40 15.29 -12.61
N VAL A 639 17.46 16.46 -11.95
CA VAL A 639 16.29 17.28 -11.66
C VAL A 639 16.11 18.33 -12.75
N LEU A 640 14.98 18.28 -13.44
CA LEU A 640 14.57 19.28 -14.43
C LEU A 640 13.49 20.17 -13.82
N LEU A 641 13.77 21.46 -13.68
CA LEU A 641 12.84 22.44 -13.14
C LEU A 641 12.16 23.18 -14.30
N ASP A 642 10.83 23.20 -14.31
CA ASP A 642 10.04 24.09 -15.16
C ASP A 642 9.36 25.14 -14.26
N LEU A 643 9.99 26.30 -14.15
CA LEU A 643 9.49 27.42 -13.36
C LEU A 643 8.60 28.30 -14.24
N ILE A 644 7.31 28.34 -13.94
CA ILE A 644 6.32 29.13 -14.69
C ILE A 644 5.73 30.18 -13.75
N GLN A 645 5.71 31.45 -14.19
CA GLN A 645 4.93 32.47 -13.49
C GLN A 645 3.44 32.20 -13.70
N ALA A 646 2.62 32.33 -12.64
CA ALA A 646 1.21 31.97 -12.67
C ALA A 646 0.41 32.64 -13.81
N GLU A 647 0.83 33.82 -14.24
CA GLU A 647 0.22 34.61 -15.33
C GLU A 647 0.54 34.05 -16.73
N ASP A 648 1.66 33.34 -16.88
CA ASP A 648 2.13 32.75 -18.15
C ASP A 648 1.83 31.24 -18.27
N ALA A 649 1.14 30.65 -17.28
CA ALA A 649 0.77 29.24 -17.24
C ALA A 649 0.00 28.76 -18.49
N ASP A 650 -0.74 29.67 -19.13
CA ASP A 650 -1.49 29.39 -20.37
C ASP A 650 -0.60 29.36 -21.63
N ARG A 651 0.64 29.86 -21.58
CA ARG A 651 1.49 30.08 -22.77
C ARG A 651 2.61 29.05 -22.99
N ARG A 652 3.05 28.32 -21.96
CA ARG A 652 4.07 27.27 -22.13
C ARG A 652 3.43 25.94 -22.52
N THR A 653 3.79 25.43 -23.69
CA THR A 653 3.42 24.09 -24.14
C THR A 653 4.22 23.04 -23.36
N LEU A 654 3.54 22.16 -22.61
CA LEU A 654 4.06 20.92 -22.01
C LEU A 654 5.00 20.12 -22.93
N ALA A 655 4.86 20.29 -24.24
CA ALA A 655 5.72 19.72 -25.27
C ALA A 655 7.21 20.11 -25.15
N GLN A 656 7.55 21.31 -24.68
CA GLN A 656 8.96 21.74 -24.54
C GLN A 656 9.68 20.97 -23.43
N VAL A 657 9.06 20.90 -22.25
CA VAL A 657 9.57 20.11 -21.11
C VAL A 657 9.67 18.63 -21.47
N HIS A 658 8.64 18.10 -22.13
CA HIS A 658 8.61 16.73 -22.63
C HIS A 658 9.80 16.43 -23.56
N ASN A 659 10.06 17.29 -24.53
CA ASN A 659 11.18 17.12 -25.46
C ASN A 659 12.54 17.16 -24.77
N GLN A 660 12.72 18.05 -23.78
CA GLN A 660 13.98 18.20 -23.06
C GLN A 660 14.26 17.00 -22.15
N LEU A 661 13.23 16.48 -21.46
CA LEU A 661 13.32 15.24 -20.70
C LEU A 661 13.81 14.08 -21.58
N LEU A 662 13.22 13.91 -22.77
CA LEU A 662 13.63 12.86 -23.71
C LEU A 662 15.07 13.05 -24.20
N THR A 663 15.51 14.29 -24.43
CA THR A 663 16.91 14.57 -24.82
C THR A 663 17.89 14.19 -23.72
N VAL A 664 17.59 14.48 -22.45
CA VAL A 664 18.45 14.08 -21.32
C VAL A 664 18.51 12.55 -21.20
N LEU A 665 17.37 11.87 -21.29
CA LEU A 665 17.32 10.40 -21.25
C LEU A 665 18.09 9.76 -22.42
N GLU A 666 17.95 10.31 -23.63
CA GLU A 666 18.71 9.86 -24.80
C GLU A 666 20.22 9.97 -24.56
N GLN A 667 20.69 11.10 -24.05
CA GLN A 667 22.11 11.32 -23.74
C GLN A 667 22.61 10.38 -22.64
N ASP A 668 21.82 10.13 -21.60
CA ASP A 668 22.16 9.19 -20.54
C ASP A 668 22.33 7.76 -21.09
N VAL A 669 21.36 7.29 -21.89
CA VAL A 669 21.42 5.94 -22.48
C VAL A 669 22.60 5.80 -23.44
N LEU A 670 22.84 6.80 -24.31
CA LEU A 670 23.98 6.77 -25.23
C LEU A 670 25.33 6.80 -24.50
N ARG A 671 25.43 7.55 -23.39
CA ARG A 671 26.65 7.57 -22.57
C ARG A 671 26.92 6.20 -21.94
N LEU A 672 25.90 5.57 -21.36
CA LEU A 672 26.01 4.24 -20.76
C LEU A 672 26.35 3.19 -21.81
N LEU A 673 25.76 3.26 -23.00
CA LEU A 673 26.06 2.36 -24.12
C LEU A 673 27.51 2.49 -24.64
N ALA A 674 28.11 3.68 -24.50
CA ALA A 674 29.50 3.93 -24.90
C ALA A 674 30.51 3.47 -23.84
N ASP A 675 30.06 3.21 -22.60
CA ASP A 675 30.92 2.73 -21.51
C ASP A 675 31.07 1.20 -21.58
N PRO A 676 32.27 0.68 -21.86
CA PRO A 676 32.51 -0.77 -21.93
C PRO A 676 32.35 -1.48 -20.58
N ALA A 677 32.27 -0.76 -19.45
CA ALA A 677 31.97 -1.32 -18.14
C ALA A 677 30.47 -1.56 -17.91
N THR A 678 29.60 -1.07 -18.79
CA THR A 678 28.15 -1.27 -18.69
C THR A 678 27.76 -2.63 -19.26
N ASP A 679 27.40 -3.58 -18.38
CA ASP A 679 26.93 -4.90 -18.81
C ASP A 679 25.54 -4.86 -19.44
N GLN A 680 24.59 -4.14 -18.83
CA GLN A 680 23.22 -4.02 -19.30
C GLN A 680 22.57 -2.74 -18.79
N ILE A 681 21.70 -2.14 -19.61
CA ILE A 681 20.91 -0.94 -19.29
C ILE A 681 19.44 -1.33 -19.24
N ILE A 682 18.75 -0.94 -18.17
CA ILE A 682 17.30 -1.11 -18.05
C ILE A 682 16.67 0.27 -18.02
N VAL A 683 15.78 0.56 -18.97
CA VAL A 683 15.14 1.87 -19.10
C VAL A 683 13.65 1.74 -18.78
N TYR A 684 13.24 2.28 -17.63
CA TYR A 684 11.84 2.25 -17.21
C TYR A 684 11.15 3.60 -17.43
N LEU A 685 10.14 3.62 -18.29
CA LEU A 685 9.23 4.76 -18.49
C LEU A 685 7.78 4.28 -18.32
N GLN A 686 6.99 4.98 -17.50
CA GLN A 686 5.57 4.67 -17.32
C GLN A 686 4.73 4.93 -18.58
N ASP A 687 5.14 5.87 -19.43
CA ASP A 687 4.40 6.25 -20.64
C ASP A 687 4.93 5.50 -21.87
N LYS A 688 4.08 4.65 -22.44
CA LYS A 688 4.39 3.83 -23.63
C LYS A 688 4.72 4.67 -24.86
N HIS A 689 4.06 5.82 -25.05
CA HIS A 689 4.36 6.70 -26.18
C HIS A 689 5.72 7.34 -26.03
N ARG A 690 6.06 7.80 -24.81
CA ARG A 690 7.40 8.37 -24.54
C ARG A 690 8.50 7.33 -24.72
N LEU A 691 8.28 6.10 -24.28
CA LEU A 691 9.22 5.00 -24.50
C LEU A 691 9.45 4.76 -26.00
N SER A 692 8.38 4.70 -26.79
CA SER A 692 8.48 4.54 -28.25
C SER A 692 9.23 5.71 -28.91
N GLU A 693 9.01 6.94 -28.44
CA GLU A 693 9.71 8.12 -28.95
C GLU A 693 11.21 8.08 -28.61
N LEU A 694 11.56 7.70 -27.38
CA LEU A 694 12.95 7.54 -26.94
C LEU A 694 13.70 6.49 -27.79
N VAL A 695 13.09 5.33 -28.01
CA VAL A 695 13.66 4.26 -28.87
C VAL A 695 13.93 4.78 -30.29
N GLY A 696 12.99 5.57 -30.85
CA GLY A 696 13.15 6.19 -32.16
C GLY A 696 14.31 7.20 -32.21
N ARG A 697 14.46 8.04 -31.17
CA ARG A 697 15.56 9.02 -31.08
C ARG A 697 16.92 8.33 -31.00
N ILE A 698 17.06 7.34 -30.12
CA ILE A 698 18.29 6.54 -29.99
C ILE A 698 18.64 5.87 -31.33
N GLY A 699 17.65 5.25 -31.98
CA GLY A 699 17.85 4.62 -33.30
C GLY A 699 18.33 5.60 -34.37
N ALA A 700 17.75 6.80 -34.44
CA ALA A 700 18.18 7.85 -35.36
C ALA A 700 19.61 8.32 -35.06
N GLY A 701 19.96 8.53 -33.78
CA GLY A 701 21.31 8.92 -33.36
C GLY A 701 22.36 7.86 -33.70
N ARG A 702 22.05 6.57 -33.52
CA ARG A 702 22.95 5.46 -33.87
C ARG A 702 23.08 5.26 -35.37
N ALA A 703 21.99 5.43 -36.14
CA ALA A 703 22.03 5.37 -37.59
C ALA A 703 22.96 6.45 -38.18
N GLN A 704 22.98 7.66 -37.61
CA GLN A 704 23.93 8.72 -38.00
C GLN A 704 25.41 8.34 -37.75
N GLN A 705 25.66 7.45 -36.78
CA GLN A 705 26.99 6.92 -36.45
C GLN A 705 27.30 5.61 -37.20
N GLY A 706 26.42 5.16 -38.10
CA GLY A 706 26.59 3.90 -38.85
C GLY A 706 26.40 2.63 -38.02
N GLN A 707 25.72 2.72 -36.88
CA GLN A 707 25.45 1.59 -35.98
C GLN A 707 24.02 1.04 -36.18
N THR A 708 23.83 -0.24 -35.86
CA THR A 708 22.52 -0.90 -35.86
C THR A 708 21.73 -0.57 -34.58
N TRP A 709 20.40 -0.63 -34.69
CA TRP A 709 19.50 -0.49 -33.55
C TRP A 709 18.25 -1.34 -33.77
N GLU A 710 18.39 -2.65 -33.56
CA GLU A 710 17.37 -3.66 -33.86
C GLU A 710 16.79 -4.32 -32.61
N GLU A 711 15.47 -4.47 -32.56
CA GLU A 711 14.77 -5.17 -31.47
C GLU A 711 15.12 -6.67 -31.50
N GLY A 712 15.46 -7.22 -30.33
CA GLY A 712 15.88 -8.61 -30.16
C GLY A 712 17.39 -8.83 -30.34
N THR A 713 18.13 -7.82 -30.83
CA THR A 713 19.59 -7.84 -30.95
C THR A 713 20.23 -6.78 -30.07
N ASP A 714 19.87 -5.51 -30.29
CA ASP A 714 20.44 -4.37 -29.57
C ASP A 714 19.61 -3.99 -28.33
N TYR A 715 18.29 -4.08 -28.45
CA TYR A 715 17.36 -3.75 -27.37
C TYR A 715 16.14 -4.69 -27.30
N LEU A 716 15.44 -4.70 -26.17
CA LEU A 716 14.10 -5.30 -26.01
C LEU A 716 13.12 -4.24 -25.53
N LEU A 717 11.82 -4.46 -25.79
CA LEU A 717 10.75 -3.58 -25.35
C LEU A 717 9.72 -4.38 -24.55
N ILE A 718 9.47 -3.97 -23.30
CA ILE A 718 8.50 -4.64 -22.41
C ILE A 718 7.37 -3.68 -22.03
N HIS A 719 6.13 -4.02 -22.39
CA HIS A 719 4.93 -3.26 -22.02
C HIS A 719 3.69 -4.15 -21.85
N ALA A 720 2.57 -3.58 -21.42
CA ALA A 720 1.34 -4.34 -21.14
C ALA A 720 0.79 -5.14 -22.34
N ASP A 721 0.96 -4.64 -23.58
CA ASP A 721 0.42 -5.28 -24.79
C ASP A 721 1.34 -6.30 -25.47
N VAL A 722 2.32 -6.86 -24.74
CA VAL A 722 3.29 -7.83 -25.32
C VAL A 722 2.56 -9.14 -25.68
N THR A 723 2.67 -9.53 -26.96
CA THR A 723 2.08 -10.77 -27.47
C THR A 723 2.80 -12.02 -26.95
N PRO A 724 2.17 -13.22 -26.97
CA PRO A 724 2.83 -14.46 -26.56
C PRO A 724 4.15 -14.74 -27.31
N THR A 725 4.22 -14.39 -28.60
CA THR A 725 5.43 -14.52 -29.41
C THR A 725 6.54 -13.59 -28.91
N GLN A 726 6.21 -12.33 -28.61
CA GLN A 726 7.16 -11.38 -28.04
C GLN A 726 7.60 -11.78 -26.62
N LYS A 727 6.71 -12.36 -25.79
CA LYS A 727 7.08 -12.92 -24.48
C LYS A 727 8.17 -14.00 -24.62
N ARG A 728 8.06 -14.89 -25.62
CA ARG A 728 9.09 -15.90 -25.91
C ARG A 728 10.40 -15.26 -26.34
N LEU A 729 10.36 -14.27 -27.24
CA LEU A 729 11.54 -13.52 -27.66
C LEU A 729 12.25 -12.87 -26.46
N ILE A 730 11.50 -12.16 -25.61
CA ILE A 730 12.02 -11.53 -24.39
C ILE A 730 12.67 -12.58 -23.49
N SER A 731 12.01 -13.71 -23.25
CA SER A 731 12.57 -14.78 -22.42
C SER A 731 13.88 -15.34 -22.96
N GLN A 732 14.06 -15.38 -24.27
CA GLN A 732 15.26 -15.93 -24.94
C GLN A 732 16.42 -14.92 -25.02
N GLN A 733 16.11 -13.62 -25.21
CA GLN A 733 17.12 -12.60 -25.51
C GLN A 733 17.41 -11.63 -24.36
N LYS A 734 16.63 -11.63 -23.27
CA LYS A 734 16.79 -10.66 -22.16
C LYS A 734 18.16 -10.61 -21.49
N GLN A 735 18.97 -11.65 -21.61
CA GLN A 735 20.34 -11.70 -21.07
C GLN A 735 21.41 -11.36 -22.10
N ARG A 736 21.03 -11.13 -23.37
CA ARG A 736 21.95 -10.92 -24.49
C ARG A 736 21.90 -9.51 -25.04
N VAL A 737 20.77 -8.82 -24.92
CA VAL A 737 20.63 -7.44 -25.37
C VAL A 737 21.27 -6.46 -24.40
N ASN A 738 21.78 -5.35 -24.94
CA ASN A 738 22.42 -4.30 -24.17
C ASN A 738 21.41 -3.41 -23.43
N VAL A 739 20.21 -3.23 -24.00
CA VAL A 739 19.15 -2.38 -23.45
C VAL A 739 17.83 -3.12 -23.32
N VAL A 740 17.14 -2.98 -22.19
CA VAL A 740 15.81 -3.56 -21.92
C VAL A 740 14.81 -2.49 -21.53
#